data_AF-A0A4R8FD18-F1
#
_entry.id   AF-A0A4R8FD18-F1
#
_cell.length_a   1.000
_cell.length_b   1.000
_cell.length_c   1.000
_cell.angle_alpha   90.00
_cell.angle_beta   90.00
_cell.angle_gamma   90.00
#
_symmetry.space_group_name_H-M   'P 1'
#
loop_
_entity.id
_entity.type
_entity.pdbx_description
1 polymer ?
#
loop_
_entity_poly.entity_id
_entity_poly.type
_entity_poly.pdbx_seq_one_letter_code
_entity_poly.pdbx_strand_id
1 'polypeptide(L)'
;MWAIVAIGLIWLVAAKKRRDKHPQPPGARRETSTRKKNYTVINQGVTPIQKPSLQIEVRYSSHYEADPRPQASVTPAQCWVPAEQAVTVQGVTISAGRLFVGRGLPAGEECSVEPSLIDPDLAVNLQSPANHEHTMGYWPKYYRISPEARAGYLNFLATDRDDARAPMGFVFLYFYGLERRLLVDDPKGGVTPAEYEDLIGEIQRLLSVYRHSSSFKGYASRLLDYLASAKGPFNTPSTAPALHEGQNGLPGPLVVDLGIFSASNQPVPADWAYAWVAQDPQFRLRTAAERCPDEFRALFTLRYRERHGEGVVVKPNKTQVFLEYHPASPSIRDVRTPTQLPNITILKKPAQLLAELVDRTCDELDAYSRFIGKHPARRDSMEALALLPSSLANERKSEEVISLEARLKAQVQSQPFAQVSFTDLALGSSAKPTAKSMEALAGFLEQAGIGFEPDIRYTGIVLDSNTDCVIFEIQDTSQLPVSPAFAQAATVMRLAGFILYGQGDSLTERHHAILADYLGQAPLSELERQHLQAYFRWEIERKSTLAGMRQRVDAMGAEQRKQLEQLLVRLASADGVVDTDEIKKLRRTASLLGHDPEALYSHIHLAMAEPTVIRQASQEATGFAIPAPAPEATPATARAGRQPLDRDALRRKRAETQDVASELSRIFTPARDSLAPAQAKGVTPAQDNDSEMPRTGRPPLDPAVLQSKRAESAQVTGVLSDIFSAEEGPATGTPAPVLEDPRALSGTPDADHAGYVADVGLGGLDAAHMTLLKAVAAHAQGLPMGEAHSLASELRLLLAGAIDTINEAAFELTDAPVLEEDGGVLVADSEILEEMKG
;
A
#
# COMPACT_ATOMS: atom_id res chain seq x y z
N MET A 1 -15.97 -22.27 34.56
CA MET A 1 -15.34 -22.89 33.36
C MET A 1 -15.66 -24.38 33.16
N TRP A 2 -16.04 -25.15 34.19
CA TRP A 2 -16.46 -26.56 34.03
C TRP A 2 -17.98 -26.79 33.78
N ALA A 3 -18.82 -25.77 33.98
CA ALA A 3 -20.27 -25.88 33.73
C ALA A 3 -20.68 -25.68 32.25
N ILE A 4 -19.88 -24.97 31.44
CA ILE A 4 -20.15 -24.76 30.00
C ILE A 4 -19.77 -26.02 29.19
N VAL A 5 -18.77 -26.78 29.66
CA VAL A 5 -18.36 -28.06 29.06
C VAL A 5 -19.43 -29.15 29.25
N ALA A 6 -20.20 -29.12 30.34
CA ALA A 6 -21.26 -30.09 30.60
C ALA A 6 -22.51 -29.90 29.72
N ILE A 7 -22.87 -28.65 29.39
CA ILE A 7 -24.04 -28.35 28.54
C ILE A 7 -23.75 -28.70 27.05
N GLY A 8 -22.51 -28.49 26.59
CA GLY A 8 -22.09 -28.88 25.24
C GLY A 8 -22.11 -30.39 24.99
N LEU A 9 -21.76 -31.19 26.02
CA LEU A 9 -21.77 -32.66 25.92
C LEU A 9 -23.20 -33.23 25.87
N ILE A 10 -24.17 -32.60 26.52
CA ILE A 10 -25.59 -33.01 26.49
C ILE A 10 -26.22 -32.75 25.11
N TRP A 11 -25.82 -31.66 24.43
CA TRP A 11 -26.31 -31.35 23.08
C TRP A 11 -25.72 -32.29 22.01
N LEU A 12 -24.45 -32.72 22.18
CA LEU A 12 -23.78 -33.63 21.26
C LEU A 12 -24.33 -35.07 21.33
N VAL A 13 -24.78 -35.51 22.52
CA VAL A 13 -25.39 -36.84 22.72
C VAL A 13 -26.83 -36.88 22.19
N ALA A 14 -27.58 -35.76 22.24
CA ALA A 14 -28.92 -35.67 21.69
C ALA A 14 -28.95 -35.65 20.14
N ALA A 15 -27.96 -35.03 19.50
CA ALA A 15 -27.85 -34.99 18.03
C ALA A 15 -27.43 -36.35 17.43
N LYS A 16 -26.64 -37.16 18.17
CA LYS A 16 -26.19 -38.49 17.74
C LYS A 16 -27.29 -39.56 17.79
N LYS A 17 -28.36 -39.35 18.56
CA LYS A 17 -29.44 -40.35 18.76
C LYS A 17 -30.59 -40.29 17.74
N ARG A 18 -30.58 -39.32 16.81
CA ARG A 18 -31.62 -39.18 15.75
C ARG A 18 -31.20 -39.69 14.36
N ARG A 19 -29.95 -40.11 14.16
CA ARG A 19 -29.46 -40.56 12.84
C ARG A 19 -29.40 -42.08 12.63
N ASP A 20 -29.56 -42.88 13.67
CA ASP A 20 -29.45 -44.35 13.60
C ASP A 20 -30.74 -45.07 14.05
N LYS A 21 -31.65 -45.34 13.10
CA LYS A 21 -32.59 -46.48 13.08
C LYS A 21 -32.94 -46.78 11.61
N HIS A 22 -32.21 -47.70 10.96
CA HIS A 22 -32.61 -49.08 10.58
C HIS A 22 -33.50 -49.21 9.32
N PRO A 23 -33.49 -50.35 8.56
CA PRO A 23 -32.45 -51.36 8.29
C PRO A 23 -32.35 -51.80 6.77
N GLN A 24 -31.28 -52.50 6.37
CA GLN A 24 -31.18 -53.36 5.14
C GLN A 24 -31.72 -54.79 5.44
N PRO A 25 -31.89 -55.81 4.51
CA PRO A 25 -31.25 -56.09 3.19
C PRO A 25 -32.22 -56.82 2.18
N PRO A 26 -31.87 -57.73 1.22
CA PRO A 26 -30.59 -58.11 0.56
C PRO A 26 -30.65 -58.23 -1.00
N GLY A 27 -29.47 -58.34 -1.66
CA GLY A 27 -29.26 -59.27 -2.79
C GLY A 27 -29.10 -58.72 -4.22
N ALA A 28 -27.99 -59.13 -4.84
CA ALA A 28 -27.76 -59.40 -6.28
C ALA A 28 -27.31 -58.25 -7.24
N ARG A 29 -26.13 -58.53 -7.84
CA ARG A 29 -25.59 -58.16 -9.16
C ARG A 29 -26.04 -56.83 -9.79
N ARG A 30 -25.09 -55.91 -9.99
CA ARG A 30 -25.23 -54.80 -10.95
C ARG A 30 -24.23 -54.94 -12.09
N GLU A 31 -24.77 -55.39 -13.22
CA GLU A 31 -24.35 -54.98 -14.55
C GLU A 31 -24.57 -53.47 -14.70
N THR A 32 -23.63 -52.81 -15.37
CA THR A 32 -23.66 -51.38 -15.69
C THR A 32 -24.62 -51.12 -16.84
N SER A 33 -25.72 -50.40 -16.59
CA SER A 33 -26.58 -49.85 -17.63
C SER A 33 -26.86 -48.37 -17.39
N THR A 34 -26.56 -47.59 -18.42
CA THR A 34 -26.75 -46.15 -18.62
C THR A 34 -28.22 -45.75 -18.46
N ARG A 35 -28.51 -44.81 -17.54
CA ARG A 35 -29.87 -44.28 -17.34
C ARG A 35 -30.03 -42.90 -17.97
N LYS A 36 -30.75 -42.86 -19.09
CA LYS A 36 -31.45 -41.70 -19.65
C LYS A 36 -32.43 -41.12 -18.62
N LYS A 37 -32.43 -39.80 -18.43
CA LYS A 37 -33.46 -39.11 -17.64
C LYS A 37 -34.56 -38.60 -18.57
N ASN A 38 -35.75 -39.18 -18.43
CA ASN A 38 -37.00 -38.61 -18.93
C ASN A 38 -37.57 -37.70 -17.83
N TYR A 39 -37.97 -36.47 -18.19
CA TYR A 39 -38.77 -35.61 -17.34
C TYR A 39 -40.24 -35.70 -17.78
N THR A 40 -41.12 -35.97 -16.82
CA THR A 40 -42.58 -35.94 -16.98
C THR A 40 -43.09 -34.55 -16.60
N VAL A 41 -43.89 -33.98 -17.50
CA VAL A 41 -44.56 -32.68 -17.39
C VAL A 41 -45.83 -32.81 -16.54
N ILE A 42 -46.07 -31.86 -15.62
CA ILE A 42 -47.42 -31.45 -15.22
C ILE A 42 -47.44 -29.92 -15.22
N ASN A 43 -48.21 -29.35 -16.16
CA ASN A 43 -48.45 -27.91 -16.32
C ASN A 43 -49.54 -27.43 -15.34
N GLN A 44 -49.36 -26.26 -14.75
CA GLN A 44 -50.45 -25.33 -14.45
C GLN A 44 -50.07 -23.93 -14.93
N GLY A 45 -51.08 -23.24 -15.47
CA GLY A 45 -50.94 -22.22 -16.51
C GLY A 45 -50.23 -20.94 -16.09
N VAL A 46 -49.60 -20.29 -17.09
CA VAL A 46 -49.79 -18.89 -17.48
C VAL A 46 -49.13 -18.72 -18.87
N THR A 47 -49.86 -18.22 -19.87
CA THR A 47 -49.35 -17.85 -21.20
C THR A 47 -48.57 -16.54 -21.18
N PRO A 48 -47.44 -16.42 -21.90
CA PRO A 48 -47.36 -15.35 -22.90
C PRO A 48 -46.51 -15.61 -24.17
N ILE A 49 -47.04 -15.12 -25.30
CA ILE A 49 -46.40 -14.40 -26.42
C ILE A 49 -45.29 -15.11 -27.24
N GLN A 50 -45.61 -15.34 -28.52
CA GLN A 50 -44.72 -15.87 -29.59
C GLN A 50 -43.57 -14.91 -29.94
N LYS A 51 -42.33 -15.43 -29.93
CA LYS A 51 -41.22 -14.95 -30.78
C LYS A 51 -40.98 -15.98 -31.89
N PRO A 52 -40.71 -15.57 -33.14
CA PRO A 52 -40.50 -16.52 -34.23
C PRO A 52 -39.16 -17.25 -34.03
N SER A 53 -39.21 -18.58 -33.92
CA SER A 53 -38.03 -19.45 -33.93
C SER A 53 -37.76 -19.93 -35.35
N LEU A 54 -36.63 -19.53 -35.91
CA LEU A 54 -36.04 -20.19 -37.08
C LEU A 54 -35.59 -21.59 -36.65
N GLN A 55 -36.29 -22.62 -37.13
CA GLN A 55 -35.84 -24.00 -36.99
C GLN A 55 -34.82 -24.31 -38.08
N ILE A 56 -33.54 -24.38 -37.70
CA ILE A 56 -32.51 -25.00 -38.53
C ILE A 56 -32.59 -26.51 -38.28
N GLU A 57 -33.12 -27.25 -39.25
CA GLU A 57 -33.14 -28.71 -39.25
C GLU A 57 -31.73 -29.24 -39.58
N VAL A 58 -30.92 -29.51 -38.55
CA VAL A 58 -29.65 -30.24 -38.72
C VAL A 58 -29.98 -31.73 -38.87
N ARG A 59 -30.08 -32.20 -40.11
CA ARG A 59 -30.18 -33.64 -40.41
C ARG A 59 -28.82 -34.30 -40.23
N TYR A 60 -28.65 -35.06 -39.15
CA TYR A 60 -27.59 -36.06 -39.09
C TYR A 60 -27.98 -37.25 -39.97
N SER A 61 -27.48 -37.31 -41.20
CA SER A 61 -27.52 -38.54 -41.99
C SER A 61 -26.50 -39.53 -41.44
N SER A 62 -26.90 -40.41 -40.52
CA SER A 62 -26.07 -41.53 -40.07
C SER A 62 -26.12 -42.68 -41.09
N HIS A 63 -25.44 -42.52 -42.21
CA HIS A 63 -24.99 -43.67 -43.00
C HIS A 63 -23.73 -44.22 -42.30
N TYR A 64 -23.90 -45.16 -41.38
CA TYR A 64 -22.76 -45.92 -40.86
C TYR A 64 -22.31 -46.89 -41.96
N GLU A 65 -21.39 -46.45 -42.83
CA GLU A 65 -20.49 -47.39 -43.49
C GLU A 65 -19.77 -48.17 -42.39
N ALA A 66 -19.79 -49.51 -42.50
CA ALA A 66 -19.09 -50.36 -41.54
C ALA A 66 -17.59 -50.04 -41.60
N ASP A 67 -16.95 -49.90 -40.44
CA ASP A 67 -15.52 -49.63 -40.39
C ASP A 67 -14.73 -50.72 -41.14
N PRO A 68 -13.67 -50.34 -41.87
CA PRO A 68 -12.82 -51.30 -42.55
C PRO A 68 -12.28 -52.30 -41.53
N ARG A 69 -12.26 -53.58 -41.93
CA ARG A 69 -11.77 -54.65 -41.06
C ARG A 69 -10.25 -54.71 -41.11
N PRO A 70 -9.56 -54.86 -39.96
CA PRO A 70 -8.13 -55.07 -39.93
C PRO A 70 -7.76 -56.44 -40.54
N GLN A 71 -6.55 -56.53 -41.08
CA GLN A 71 -5.96 -57.73 -41.64
C GLN A 71 -4.88 -58.24 -40.67
N ALA A 72 -5.17 -59.34 -39.98
CA ALA A 72 -4.28 -59.87 -38.92
C ALA A 72 -2.87 -60.25 -39.41
N SER A 73 -2.69 -60.49 -40.72
CA SER A 73 -1.38 -60.80 -41.33
C SER A 73 -0.50 -59.57 -41.54
N VAL A 74 -1.06 -58.35 -41.49
CA VAL A 74 -0.32 -57.11 -41.74
C VAL A 74 0.42 -56.68 -40.48
N THR A 75 1.72 -56.47 -40.59
CA THR A 75 2.57 -56.07 -39.46
C THR A 75 2.94 -54.58 -39.53
N PRO A 76 3.22 -53.93 -38.38
CA PRO A 76 3.66 -52.53 -38.37
C PRO A 76 4.90 -52.28 -39.22
N ALA A 77 5.85 -53.23 -39.24
CA ALA A 77 7.07 -53.14 -40.04
C ALA A 77 6.83 -53.10 -41.56
N GLN A 78 5.72 -53.68 -42.04
CA GLN A 78 5.34 -53.62 -43.46
C GLN A 78 4.75 -52.27 -43.86
N CYS A 79 4.19 -51.52 -42.90
CA CYS A 79 3.52 -50.25 -43.15
C CYS A 79 4.34 -49.03 -42.73
N TRP A 80 5.35 -49.21 -41.88
CA TRP A 80 6.13 -48.11 -41.35
C TRP A 80 7.10 -47.55 -42.39
N VAL A 81 7.07 -46.23 -42.55
CA VAL A 81 8.05 -45.46 -43.33
C VAL A 81 8.94 -44.72 -42.33
N PRO A 82 10.22 -45.14 -42.16
CA PRO A 82 11.18 -44.49 -41.27
C PRO A 82 11.45 -43.02 -41.60
N ALA A 83 12.12 -42.32 -40.70
CA ALA A 83 12.62 -40.97 -40.93
C ALA A 83 13.43 -40.87 -42.23
N GLU A 84 13.26 -39.76 -42.96
CA GLU A 84 13.98 -39.43 -44.21
C GLU A 84 13.77 -40.40 -45.39
N GLN A 85 12.90 -41.40 -45.22
CA GLN A 85 12.51 -42.28 -46.31
C GLN A 85 11.28 -41.68 -47.01
N ALA A 86 11.42 -41.40 -48.31
CA ALA A 86 10.34 -40.84 -49.10
C ALA A 86 9.30 -41.90 -49.51
N VAL A 87 8.03 -41.52 -49.50
CA VAL A 87 6.90 -42.32 -50.01
C VAL A 87 5.98 -41.45 -50.86
N THR A 88 5.41 -42.02 -51.93
CA THR A 88 4.44 -41.32 -52.78
C THR A 88 3.06 -41.96 -52.65
N VAL A 89 2.06 -41.16 -52.29
CA VAL A 89 0.66 -41.59 -52.12
C VAL A 89 -0.23 -40.72 -53.00
N GLN A 90 -0.98 -41.34 -53.92
CA GLN A 90 -1.93 -40.63 -54.80
C GLN A 90 -1.31 -39.41 -55.52
N GLY A 91 -0.03 -39.49 -55.90
CA GLY A 91 0.70 -38.42 -56.60
C GLY A 91 1.38 -37.37 -55.71
N VAL A 92 1.24 -37.45 -54.38
CA VAL A 92 1.91 -36.56 -53.42
C VAL A 92 3.12 -37.28 -52.82
N THR A 93 4.30 -36.65 -52.90
CA THR A 93 5.54 -37.19 -52.32
C THR A 93 5.76 -36.62 -50.91
N ILE A 94 5.94 -37.50 -49.95
CA ILE A 94 6.24 -37.18 -48.55
C ILE A 94 7.67 -37.64 -48.27
N SER A 95 8.59 -36.71 -47.98
CA SER A 95 10.02 -36.97 -47.80
C SER A 95 10.43 -37.23 -46.35
N ALA A 96 9.71 -36.67 -45.37
CA ALA A 96 10.12 -36.69 -43.98
C ALA A 96 9.88 -38.04 -43.27
N GLY A 97 9.01 -38.90 -43.81
CA GLY A 97 8.69 -40.21 -43.24
C GLY A 97 7.99 -40.14 -41.87
N ARG A 98 8.33 -41.09 -40.98
CA ARG A 98 7.78 -41.26 -39.62
C ARG A 98 6.27 -41.51 -39.57
N LEU A 99 5.77 -42.32 -40.50
CA LEU A 99 4.33 -42.52 -40.69
C LEU A 99 4.01 -43.93 -41.18
N PHE A 100 2.73 -44.30 -41.10
CA PHE A 100 2.24 -45.59 -41.57
C PHE A 100 1.52 -45.43 -42.92
N VAL A 101 1.97 -46.17 -43.95
CA VAL A 101 1.30 -46.29 -45.26
C VAL A 101 1.05 -47.76 -45.56
N GLY A 102 -0.18 -48.11 -45.94
CA GLY A 102 -0.54 -49.49 -46.27
C GLY A 102 -2.02 -49.77 -46.07
N ARG A 103 -2.39 -51.04 -45.91
CA ARG A 103 -3.79 -51.47 -45.82
C ARG A 103 -4.01 -52.37 -44.62
N GLY A 104 -5.13 -52.18 -43.93
CA GLY A 104 -5.60 -53.14 -42.93
C GLY A 104 -4.71 -53.31 -41.69
N LEU A 105 -3.77 -52.39 -41.41
CA LEU A 105 -2.95 -52.47 -40.19
C LEU A 105 -3.87 -52.49 -38.95
N PRO A 106 -3.81 -53.53 -38.10
CA PRO A 106 -4.64 -53.59 -36.90
C PRO A 106 -4.33 -52.43 -35.94
N ALA A 107 -5.37 -51.73 -35.50
CA ALA A 107 -5.33 -50.87 -34.31
C ALA A 107 -4.89 -51.71 -33.10
N GLY A 108 -4.04 -51.16 -32.23
CA GLY A 108 -3.35 -51.90 -31.16
C GLY A 108 -4.12 -53.08 -30.55
N GLU A 109 -5.19 -52.82 -29.79
CA GLU A 109 -6.03 -53.85 -29.15
C GLU A 109 -7.52 -53.80 -29.57
N GLU A 110 -7.89 -52.97 -30.54
CA GLU A 110 -9.26 -52.88 -31.07
C GLU A 110 -9.44 -53.71 -32.35
N CYS A 111 -10.66 -54.20 -32.59
CA CYS A 111 -11.08 -54.79 -33.88
C CYS A 111 -11.28 -53.71 -34.98
N SER A 112 -10.40 -52.71 -35.05
CA SER A 112 -10.47 -51.60 -36.01
C SER A 112 -9.15 -51.43 -36.76
N VAL A 113 -9.16 -50.70 -37.87
CA VAL A 113 -7.92 -50.30 -38.57
C VAL A 113 -7.28 -49.14 -37.82
N GLU A 114 -5.94 -49.13 -37.78
CA GLU A 114 -5.14 -48.06 -37.19
C GLU A 114 -5.57 -46.67 -37.71
N PRO A 115 -5.99 -45.73 -36.84
CA PRO A 115 -6.44 -44.40 -37.23
C PRO A 115 -5.44 -43.63 -38.08
N SER A 116 -4.13 -43.74 -37.77
CA SER A 116 -3.05 -43.03 -38.46
C SER A 116 -2.59 -43.67 -39.78
N LEU A 117 -3.11 -44.85 -40.14
CA LEU A 117 -2.71 -45.57 -41.36
C LEU A 117 -3.22 -44.85 -42.61
N ILE A 118 -2.27 -44.39 -43.44
CA ILE A 118 -2.54 -43.84 -44.76
C ILE A 118 -2.80 -44.99 -45.73
N ASP A 119 -4.07 -45.20 -46.07
CA ASP A 119 -4.48 -46.16 -47.08
C ASP A 119 -4.37 -45.54 -48.49
N PRO A 120 -3.48 -46.06 -49.36
CA PRO A 120 -3.31 -45.52 -50.70
C PRO A 120 -4.50 -45.78 -51.63
N ASP A 121 -5.43 -46.69 -51.30
CA ASP A 121 -6.58 -47.02 -52.16
C ASP A 121 -7.78 -46.12 -51.92
N LEU A 122 -7.79 -45.36 -50.82
CA LEU A 122 -8.89 -44.46 -50.51
C LEU A 122 -8.84 -43.21 -51.39
N ALA A 123 -10.01 -42.76 -51.86
CA ALA A 123 -10.13 -41.61 -52.73
C ALA A 123 -9.57 -40.33 -52.07
N VAL A 124 -8.80 -39.57 -52.85
CA VAL A 124 -8.17 -38.29 -52.50
C VAL A 124 -8.56 -37.24 -53.54
N ASN A 125 -9.06 -36.09 -53.09
CA ASN A 125 -9.48 -34.99 -53.97
C ASN A 125 -8.46 -33.84 -53.94
N LEU A 126 -7.40 -33.96 -54.74
CA LEU A 126 -6.32 -32.95 -54.81
C LEU A 126 -6.77 -31.63 -55.47
N GLN A 127 -7.92 -31.58 -56.13
CA GLN A 127 -8.44 -30.35 -56.74
C GLN A 127 -9.08 -29.41 -55.72
N SER A 128 -9.50 -29.94 -54.56
CA SER A 128 -10.12 -29.17 -53.48
C SER A 128 -9.60 -29.63 -52.12
N PRO A 129 -8.29 -29.46 -51.83
CA PRO A 129 -7.72 -29.87 -50.56
C PRO A 129 -8.32 -29.04 -49.41
N ALA A 130 -8.73 -29.71 -48.35
CA ALA A 130 -9.30 -29.05 -47.19
C ALA A 130 -8.21 -28.38 -46.34
N ASN A 131 -8.38 -27.07 -46.09
CA ASN A 131 -7.42 -26.26 -45.33
C ASN A 131 -7.96 -25.73 -44.00
N HIS A 132 -9.07 -26.29 -43.48
CA HIS A 132 -9.78 -25.74 -42.31
C HIS A 132 -10.19 -26.82 -41.29
N GLU A 133 -10.26 -26.43 -40.02
CA GLU A 133 -10.46 -27.33 -38.87
C GLU A 133 -11.79 -28.11 -38.90
N HIS A 134 -12.86 -27.52 -39.44
CA HIS A 134 -14.20 -28.13 -39.45
C HIS A 134 -14.36 -29.30 -40.43
N THR A 135 -13.33 -29.62 -41.22
CA THR A 135 -13.37 -30.73 -42.18
C THR A 135 -13.08 -32.09 -41.53
N MET A 136 -12.57 -32.10 -40.30
CA MET A 136 -12.25 -33.32 -39.54
C MET A 136 -13.10 -33.41 -38.27
N GLY A 137 -13.55 -34.62 -37.94
CA GLY A 137 -14.16 -34.89 -36.65
C GLY A 137 -13.16 -34.73 -35.50
N TYR A 138 -13.66 -34.57 -34.27
CA TYR A 138 -12.82 -34.32 -33.08
C TYR A 138 -11.71 -35.36 -32.90
N TRP A 139 -11.98 -36.64 -33.19
CA TRP A 139 -11.03 -37.75 -33.19
C TRP A 139 -10.86 -38.31 -34.61
N PRO A 140 -10.00 -37.73 -35.44
CA PRO A 140 -9.90 -38.09 -36.84
C PRO A 140 -9.35 -39.51 -37.01
N LYS A 141 -9.87 -40.22 -38.01
CA LYS A 141 -9.32 -41.49 -38.48
C LYS A 141 -9.15 -41.38 -39.99
N TYR A 142 -7.96 -41.68 -40.52
CA TYR A 142 -7.66 -41.46 -41.94
C TYR A 142 -8.69 -42.12 -42.88
N TYR A 143 -9.15 -43.33 -42.52
CA TYR A 143 -10.14 -44.03 -43.32
C TYR A 143 -11.55 -43.43 -43.28
N ARG A 144 -11.89 -42.57 -42.31
CA ARG A 144 -13.21 -41.92 -42.19
C ARG A 144 -13.27 -40.47 -42.67
N ILE A 145 -12.12 -39.79 -42.78
CA ILE A 145 -12.10 -38.40 -43.26
C ILE A 145 -12.42 -38.33 -44.76
N SER A 146 -12.99 -37.20 -45.21
CA SER A 146 -13.41 -37.05 -46.61
C SER A 146 -12.20 -37.06 -47.57
N PRO A 147 -12.41 -37.32 -48.88
CA PRO A 147 -11.35 -37.23 -49.88
C PRO A 147 -10.61 -35.88 -49.90
N GLU A 148 -11.31 -34.78 -49.65
CA GLU A 148 -10.75 -33.42 -49.53
C GLU A 148 -9.86 -33.27 -48.29
N ALA A 149 -10.30 -33.83 -47.16
CA ALA A 149 -9.52 -33.85 -45.92
C ALA A 149 -8.27 -34.74 -46.05
N ARG A 150 -8.35 -35.88 -46.75
CA ARG A 150 -7.17 -36.70 -47.07
C ARG A 150 -6.17 -35.93 -47.93
N ALA A 151 -6.65 -35.18 -48.94
CA ALA A 151 -5.81 -34.34 -49.77
C ALA A 151 -5.09 -33.25 -48.94
N GLY A 152 -5.82 -32.55 -48.07
CA GLY A 152 -5.24 -31.58 -47.14
C GLY A 152 -4.20 -32.20 -46.20
N TYR A 153 -4.49 -33.37 -45.64
CA TYR A 153 -3.57 -34.10 -44.77
C TYR A 153 -2.29 -34.54 -45.49
N LEU A 154 -2.41 -35.08 -46.71
CA LEU A 154 -1.24 -35.46 -47.52
C LEU A 154 -0.38 -34.24 -47.88
N ASN A 155 -1.00 -33.10 -48.23
CA ASN A 155 -0.29 -31.84 -48.46
C ASN A 155 0.44 -31.37 -47.19
N PHE A 156 -0.20 -31.46 -46.03
CA PHE A 156 0.44 -31.17 -44.74
C PHE A 156 1.67 -32.06 -44.50
N LEU A 157 1.55 -33.37 -44.72
CA LEU A 157 2.64 -34.33 -44.54
C LEU A 157 3.80 -34.12 -45.54
N ALA A 158 3.52 -33.56 -46.72
CA ALA A 158 4.54 -33.25 -47.73
C ALA A 158 5.40 -32.02 -47.38
N THR A 159 5.04 -31.26 -46.34
CA THR A 159 5.83 -30.14 -45.81
C THR A 159 6.72 -30.59 -44.64
N ASP A 160 7.52 -29.66 -44.10
CA ASP A 160 8.26 -29.86 -42.84
C ASP A 160 7.35 -29.88 -41.59
N ARG A 161 6.04 -29.64 -41.76
CA ARG A 161 5.03 -29.67 -40.70
C ARG A 161 5.28 -28.61 -39.61
N ASP A 162 5.91 -27.49 -40.00
CA ASP A 162 6.25 -26.34 -39.15
C ASP A 162 5.22 -25.19 -39.21
N ASP A 163 4.14 -25.32 -39.99
CA ASP A 163 3.09 -24.31 -40.02
C ASP A 163 2.23 -24.38 -38.76
N ALA A 164 2.44 -23.43 -37.84
CA ALA A 164 1.66 -23.31 -36.60
C ALA A 164 0.16 -23.08 -36.82
N ARG A 165 -0.30 -22.78 -38.05
CA ARG A 165 -1.72 -22.65 -38.41
C ARG A 165 -2.31 -23.92 -39.04
N ALA A 166 -1.54 -25.00 -39.14
CA ALA A 166 -2.03 -26.26 -39.67
C ALA A 166 -3.25 -26.73 -38.86
N PRO A 167 -4.32 -27.23 -39.51
CA PRO A 167 -5.48 -27.77 -38.81
C PRO A 167 -5.08 -28.82 -37.78
N MET A 168 -5.47 -28.63 -36.51
CA MET A 168 -5.03 -29.51 -35.41
C MET A 168 -5.37 -30.99 -35.63
N GLY A 169 -6.45 -31.30 -36.36
CA GLY A 169 -6.78 -32.68 -36.72
C GLY A 169 -5.68 -33.38 -37.53
N PHE A 170 -4.94 -32.67 -38.37
CA PHE A 170 -3.80 -33.21 -39.12
C PHE A 170 -2.63 -33.51 -38.18
N VAL A 171 -2.33 -32.58 -37.27
CA VAL A 171 -1.27 -32.73 -36.27
C VAL A 171 -1.55 -33.92 -35.37
N PHE A 172 -2.78 -34.07 -34.86
CA PHE A 172 -3.17 -35.22 -34.04
C PHE A 172 -3.14 -36.53 -34.82
N LEU A 173 -3.61 -36.56 -36.07
CA LEU A 173 -3.59 -37.79 -36.87
C LEU A 173 -2.16 -38.29 -37.13
N TYR A 174 -1.21 -37.37 -37.34
CA TYR A 174 0.21 -37.69 -37.43
C TYR A 174 0.77 -38.15 -36.08
N PHE A 175 0.46 -37.42 -35.00
CA PHE A 175 0.87 -37.75 -33.63
C PHE A 175 0.40 -39.14 -33.18
N TYR A 176 -0.78 -39.60 -33.59
CA TYR A 176 -1.28 -40.95 -33.32
C TYR A 176 -0.31 -42.04 -33.83
N GLY A 177 0.33 -41.81 -34.98
CA GLY A 177 1.32 -42.72 -35.54
C GLY A 177 2.58 -42.80 -34.68
N LEU A 178 3.10 -41.64 -34.24
CA LEU A 178 4.26 -41.57 -33.34
C LEU A 178 3.97 -42.24 -32.00
N GLU A 179 2.80 -41.94 -31.43
CA GLU A 179 2.32 -42.50 -30.17
C GLU A 179 2.18 -44.02 -30.26
N ARG A 180 1.60 -44.55 -31.34
CA ARG A 180 1.55 -46.00 -31.59
C ARG A 180 2.95 -46.60 -31.66
N ARG A 181 3.85 -45.98 -32.43
CA ARG A 181 5.21 -46.48 -32.61
C ARG A 181 5.94 -46.64 -31.27
N LEU A 182 5.78 -45.66 -30.38
CA LEU A 182 6.42 -45.60 -29.07
C LEU A 182 5.71 -46.45 -28.00
N LEU A 183 4.38 -46.55 -28.00
CA LEU A 183 3.63 -47.23 -26.93
C LEU A 183 3.21 -48.66 -27.27
N VAL A 184 3.11 -49.01 -28.55
CA VAL A 184 2.61 -50.32 -29.01
C VAL A 184 3.71 -51.14 -29.67
N ASP A 185 4.53 -50.53 -30.52
CA ASP A 185 5.54 -51.25 -31.30
C ASP A 185 6.88 -51.38 -30.56
N ASP A 186 7.35 -50.34 -29.85
CA ASP A 186 8.58 -50.37 -29.04
C ASP A 186 8.58 -51.47 -27.96
N PRO A 187 7.52 -51.66 -27.14
CA PRO A 187 7.49 -52.75 -26.16
C PRO A 187 7.56 -54.16 -26.78
N LYS A 188 7.26 -54.29 -28.08
CA LYS A 188 7.34 -55.54 -28.84
C LYS A 188 8.71 -55.73 -29.52
N GLY A 189 9.66 -54.83 -29.28
CA GLY A 189 10.99 -54.83 -29.92
C GLY A 189 10.98 -54.33 -31.36
N GLY A 190 9.93 -53.61 -31.76
CA GLY A 190 9.76 -53.12 -33.13
C GLY A 190 10.48 -51.82 -33.46
N VAL A 191 11.08 -51.15 -32.47
CA VAL A 191 11.70 -49.83 -32.57
C VAL A 191 13.16 -49.91 -32.12
N THR A 192 14.06 -49.33 -32.90
CA THR A 192 15.49 -49.28 -32.54
C THR A 192 15.78 -48.12 -31.57
N PRO A 193 16.85 -48.16 -30.75
CA PRO A 193 17.18 -47.04 -29.87
C PRO A 193 17.38 -45.70 -30.61
N ALA A 194 17.98 -45.71 -31.80
CA ALA A 194 18.17 -44.50 -32.60
C ALA A 194 16.84 -43.94 -33.11
N GLU A 195 15.92 -44.81 -33.54
CA GLU A 195 14.57 -44.42 -33.94
C GLU A 195 13.76 -43.89 -32.75
N TYR A 196 13.90 -44.49 -31.57
CA TYR A 196 13.23 -44.04 -30.35
C TYR A 196 13.60 -42.60 -29.99
N GLU A 197 14.89 -42.26 -30.03
CA GLU A 197 15.38 -40.90 -29.78
C GLU A 197 14.93 -39.91 -30.88
N ASP A 198 14.94 -40.32 -32.15
CA ASP A 198 14.41 -39.50 -33.26
C ASP A 198 12.93 -39.16 -33.08
N LEU A 199 12.11 -40.14 -32.68
CA LEU A 199 10.68 -39.94 -32.44
C LEU A 199 10.42 -39.02 -31.23
N ILE A 200 11.24 -39.11 -30.17
CA ILE A 200 11.19 -38.17 -29.04
C ILE A 200 11.52 -36.75 -29.51
N GLY A 201 12.61 -36.59 -30.27
CA GLY A 201 13.01 -35.30 -30.83
C GLY A 201 11.93 -34.70 -31.73
N GLU A 202 11.26 -35.53 -32.52
CA GLU A 202 10.14 -35.10 -33.35
C GLU A 202 8.94 -34.60 -32.52
N ILE A 203 8.58 -35.31 -31.43
CA ILE A 203 7.49 -34.86 -30.54
C ILE A 203 7.85 -33.53 -29.87
N GLN A 204 9.10 -33.36 -29.43
CA GLN A 204 9.59 -32.10 -28.86
C GLN A 204 9.54 -30.96 -29.88
N ARG A 205 9.94 -31.21 -31.13
CA ARG A 205 9.83 -30.24 -32.22
C ARG A 205 8.39 -29.84 -32.47
N LEU A 206 7.47 -30.80 -32.63
CA LEU A 206 6.04 -30.51 -32.78
C LEU A 206 5.50 -29.70 -31.60
N LEU A 207 5.89 -30.05 -30.37
CA LEU A 207 5.48 -29.31 -29.16
C LEU A 207 5.92 -27.84 -29.22
N SER A 208 7.11 -27.56 -29.78
CA SER A 208 7.60 -26.19 -29.96
C SER A 208 6.77 -25.38 -30.97
N VAL A 209 6.38 -26.01 -32.09
CA VAL A 209 5.58 -25.39 -33.16
C VAL A 209 4.13 -25.17 -32.72
N TYR A 210 3.51 -26.20 -32.13
CA TYR A 210 2.07 -26.22 -31.80
C TYR A 210 1.78 -25.90 -30.33
N ARG A 211 2.72 -25.27 -29.60
CA ARG A 211 2.59 -24.91 -28.17
C ARG A 211 1.35 -24.10 -27.80
N HIS A 212 0.76 -23.39 -28.77
CA HIS A 212 -0.44 -22.58 -28.59
C HIS A 212 -1.71 -23.43 -28.39
N SER A 213 -1.70 -24.68 -28.86
CA SER A 213 -2.80 -25.62 -28.67
C SER A 213 -2.68 -26.28 -27.29
N SER A 214 -3.58 -25.92 -26.37
CA SER A 214 -3.56 -26.44 -24.99
C SER A 214 -3.74 -27.95 -24.92
N SER A 215 -4.56 -28.53 -25.81
CA SER A 215 -4.78 -29.97 -25.90
C SER A 215 -3.52 -30.69 -26.35
N PHE A 216 -2.90 -30.25 -27.45
CA PHE A 216 -1.68 -30.86 -27.96
C PHE A 216 -0.52 -30.71 -26.98
N LYS A 217 -0.35 -29.52 -26.38
CA LYS A 217 0.63 -29.27 -25.30
C LYS A 217 0.48 -30.30 -24.18
N GLY A 218 -0.76 -30.57 -23.74
CA GLY A 218 -1.05 -31.55 -22.70
C GLY A 218 -0.67 -32.99 -23.10
N TYR A 219 -1.14 -33.47 -24.25
CA TYR A 219 -0.87 -34.85 -24.69
C TYR A 219 0.60 -35.11 -24.97
N ALA A 220 1.28 -34.21 -25.69
CA ALA A 220 2.69 -34.36 -26.04
C ALA A 220 3.60 -34.29 -24.80
N SER A 221 3.37 -33.34 -23.90
CA SER A 221 4.17 -33.23 -22.66
C SER A 221 4.01 -34.47 -21.78
N ARG A 222 2.78 -34.97 -21.60
CA ARG A 222 2.51 -36.17 -20.78
C ARG A 222 3.08 -37.44 -21.42
N LEU A 223 3.13 -37.53 -22.75
CA LEU A 223 3.77 -38.65 -23.44
C LEU A 223 5.28 -38.62 -23.16
N LEU A 224 5.92 -37.46 -23.33
CA LEU A 224 7.35 -37.28 -23.06
C LEU A 224 7.70 -37.61 -21.61
N ASP A 225 6.92 -37.11 -20.65
CA ASP A 225 7.05 -37.43 -19.22
C ASP A 225 6.97 -38.94 -18.95
N TYR A 226 5.98 -39.60 -19.54
CA TYR A 226 5.79 -41.04 -19.41
C TYR A 226 6.99 -41.79 -19.99
N LEU A 227 7.42 -41.47 -21.22
CA LEU A 227 8.52 -42.15 -21.91
C LEU A 227 9.86 -41.96 -21.20
N ALA A 228 10.12 -40.76 -20.66
CA ALA A 228 11.34 -40.47 -19.89
C ALA A 228 11.40 -41.29 -18.58
N SER A 229 10.24 -41.57 -17.97
CA SER A 229 10.16 -42.23 -16.66
C SER A 229 9.93 -43.73 -16.73
N ALA A 230 9.31 -44.24 -17.80
CA ALA A 230 8.84 -45.63 -17.87
C ALA A 230 9.97 -46.66 -18.04
N LYS A 231 11.11 -46.28 -18.63
CA LYS A 231 12.23 -47.20 -18.91
C LYS A 231 13.34 -47.18 -17.82
N GLY A 232 13.31 -46.21 -16.91
CA GLY A 232 14.34 -46.04 -15.87
C GLY A 232 14.05 -46.82 -14.58
N PRO A 233 15.07 -47.14 -13.76
CA PRO A 233 14.84 -47.65 -12.42
C PRO A 233 14.24 -46.54 -11.53
N PHE A 234 13.17 -46.85 -10.81
CA PHE A 234 12.50 -45.94 -9.87
C PHE A 234 13.24 -45.82 -8.53
N ASN A 235 14.54 -45.48 -8.57
CA ASN A 235 15.41 -45.47 -7.39
C ASN A 235 16.10 -44.13 -7.12
N THR A 236 16.23 -43.29 -8.14
CA THR A 236 16.96 -42.02 -8.07
C THR A 236 16.02 -40.91 -8.51
N PRO A 237 15.80 -39.85 -7.70
CA PRO A 237 14.98 -38.73 -8.11
C PRO A 237 15.68 -37.97 -9.24
N SER A 238 14.88 -37.26 -10.04
CA SER A 238 15.38 -36.39 -11.10
C SER A 238 16.31 -35.28 -10.54
N THR A 239 17.12 -34.63 -11.39
CA THR A 239 17.98 -33.51 -10.94
C THR A 239 17.19 -32.22 -10.66
N ALA A 240 16.01 -32.09 -11.26
CA ALA A 240 15.09 -30.98 -11.06
C ALA A 240 13.64 -31.49 -11.10
N PRO A 241 12.69 -30.86 -10.38
CA PRO A 241 11.30 -31.28 -10.39
C PRO A 241 10.62 -30.97 -11.73
N ALA A 242 9.74 -31.87 -12.17
CA ALA A 242 8.90 -31.63 -13.33
C ALA A 242 7.84 -30.54 -13.04
N LEU A 243 7.80 -29.51 -13.89
CA LEU A 243 6.91 -28.35 -13.81
C LEU A 243 6.29 -28.09 -15.19
N HIS A 244 4.97 -28.18 -15.30
CA HIS A 244 4.22 -27.96 -16.54
C HIS A 244 3.22 -26.81 -16.40
N GLU A 245 3.54 -25.68 -17.03
CA GLU A 245 2.67 -24.51 -17.00
C GLU A 245 1.29 -24.77 -17.63
N GLY A 246 0.22 -24.43 -16.90
CA GLY A 246 -1.16 -24.45 -17.40
C GLY A 246 -1.75 -25.85 -17.58
N GLN A 247 -1.11 -26.89 -17.03
CA GLN A 247 -1.68 -28.23 -16.99
C GLN A 247 -2.34 -28.49 -15.63
N ASN A 248 -3.55 -29.05 -15.66
CA ASN A 248 -4.20 -29.52 -14.45
C ASN A 248 -3.67 -30.91 -14.06
N GLY A 249 -3.24 -31.03 -12.80
CA GLY A 249 -2.81 -32.28 -12.19
C GLY A 249 -1.31 -32.42 -12.07
N LEU A 250 -0.88 -33.33 -11.19
CA LEU A 250 0.53 -33.58 -10.96
C LEU A 250 1.17 -34.37 -12.10
N PRO A 251 2.34 -33.93 -12.60
CA PRO A 251 3.11 -34.70 -13.56
C PRO A 251 3.55 -36.05 -12.98
N GLY A 252 3.46 -37.11 -13.78
CA GLY A 252 3.92 -38.45 -13.40
C GLY A 252 5.35 -38.47 -12.83
N PRO A 253 6.34 -37.83 -13.48
CA PRO A 253 7.72 -37.78 -12.99
C PRO A 253 7.84 -37.14 -11.60
N LEU A 254 7.07 -36.07 -11.34
CA LEU A 254 7.06 -35.42 -10.03
C LEU A 254 6.50 -36.34 -8.94
N VAL A 255 5.41 -37.07 -9.22
CA VAL A 255 4.84 -38.03 -8.26
C VAL A 255 5.81 -39.18 -7.99
N VAL A 256 6.55 -39.63 -9.01
CA VAL A 256 7.62 -40.63 -8.89
C VAL A 256 8.73 -40.11 -7.97
N ASP A 257 9.28 -38.92 -8.23
CA ASP A 257 10.34 -38.33 -7.40
C ASP A 257 9.92 -38.22 -5.92
N LEU A 258 8.69 -37.74 -5.66
CA LEU A 258 8.13 -37.66 -4.31
C LEU A 258 8.02 -39.04 -3.64
N GLY A 259 7.66 -40.07 -4.41
CA GLY A 259 7.67 -41.45 -3.95
C GLY A 259 9.07 -41.98 -3.64
N ILE A 260 10.08 -41.61 -4.44
CA ILE A 260 11.48 -41.98 -4.21
C ILE A 260 12.01 -41.36 -2.92
N PHE A 261 11.77 -40.06 -2.68
CA PHE A 261 12.17 -39.41 -1.43
C PHE A 261 11.57 -40.11 -0.21
N SER A 262 10.27 -40.46 -0.28
CA SER A 262 9.60 -41.17 0.81
C SER A 262 10.12 -42.59 1.02
N ALA A 263 10.30 -43.37 -0.06
CA ALA A 263 10.82 -44.74 0.00
C ALA A 263 12.23 -44.81 0.59
N SER A 264 13.09 -43.84 0.22
CA SER A 264 14.47 -43.71 0.71
C SER A 264 14.57 -43.00 2.07
N ASN A 265 13.44 -42.60 2.66
CA ASN A 265 13.38 -41.83 3.91
C ASN A 265 14.25 -40.55 3.87
N GLN A 266 14.33 -39.91 2.71
CA GLN A 266 14.99 -38.64 2.47
C GLN A 266 13.99 -37.48 2.60
N PRO A 267 14.43 -36.28 3.02
CA PRO A 267 13.57 -35.11 3.06
C PRO A 267 13.18 -34.69 1.64
N VAL A 268 11.91 -34.29 1.44
CA VAL A 268 11.47 -33.68 0.18
C VAL A 268 12.07 -32.28 0.08
N PRO A 269 12.92 -31.97 -0.91
CA PRO A 269 13.56 -30.66 -1.00
C PRO A 269 12.57 -29.55 -1.40
N ALA A 270 12.96 -28.29 -1.13
CA ALA A 270 12.10 -27.12 -1.34
C ALA A 270 11.56 -26.99 -2.78
N ASP A 271 12.39 -27.24 -3.80
CA ASP A 271 11.97 -27.15 -5.20
C ASP A 271 10.89 -28.19 -5.57
N TRP A 272 11.00 -29.42 -5.05
CA TRP A 272 9.97 -30.45 -5.23
C TRP A 272 8.71 -30.15 -4.44
N ALA A 273 8.85 -29.61 -3.22
CA ALA A 273 7.71 -29.16 -2.42
C ALA A 273 6.94 -28.03 -3.12
N TYR A 274 7.66 -27.06 -3.70
CA TYR A 274 7.07 -26.00 -4.51
C TYR A 274 6.38 -26.57 -5.75
N ALA A 275 7.04 -27.44 -6.50
CA ALA A 275 6.46 -28.05 -7.70
C ALA A 275 5.21 -28.88 -7.40
N TRP A 276 5.17 -29.54 -6.24
CA TRP A 276 3.99 -30.23 -5.75
C TRP A 276 2.86 -29.24 -5.49
N VAL A 277 3.11 -28.19 -4.71
CA VAL A 277 2.11 -27.17 -4.38
C VAL A 277 1.59 -26.44 -5.61
N ALA A 278 2.47 -26.11 -6.56
CA ALA A 278 2.12 -25.31 -7.73
C ALA A 278 1.22 -26.03 -8.74
N GLN A 279 1.23 -27.37 -8.73
CA GLN A 279 0.56 -28.18 -9.76
C GLN A 279 -0.54 -29.10 -9.23
N ASP A 280 -0.60 -29.32 -7.92
CA ASP A 280 -1.61 -30.18 -7.32
C ASP A 280 -2.92 -29.41 -7.09
N PRO A 281 -4.05 -29.84 -7.71
CA PRO A 281 -5.34 -29.18 -7.58
C PRO A 281 -5.86 -29.07 -6.13
N GLN A 282 -5.28 -29.81 -5.18
CA GLN A 282 -5.63 -29.69 -3.77
C GLN A 282 -5.22 -28.34 -3.15
N PHE A 283 -4.20 -27.68 -3.71
CA PHE A 283 -3.77 -26.35 -3.26
C PHE A 283 -4.39 -25.28 -4.15
N ARG A 284 -5.23 -24.42 -3.55
CA ARG A 284 -5.73 -23.24 -4.24
C ARG A 284 -4.82 -22.06 -3.93
N LEU A 285 -3.95 -21.74 -4.88
CA LEU A 285 -3.12 -20.55 -4.80
C LEU A 285 -4.00 -19.30 -4.86
N ARG A 286 -3.76 -18.36 -3.94
CA ARG A 286 -4.47 -17.08 -3.92
C ARG A 286 -3.86 -16.13 -4.95
N THR A 287 -4.54 -15.02 -5.21
CA THR A 287 -4.10 -13.98 -6.16
C THR A 287 -2.68 -13.47 -5.91
N ALA A 288 -2.20 -13.48 -4.66
CA ALA A 288 -0.81 -13.12 -4.33
C ALA A 288 0.21 -14.00 -5.08
N ALA A 289 0.02 -15.32 -5.04
CA ALA A 289 0.88 -16.29 -5.70
C ALA A 289 0.69 -16.29 -7.22
N GLU A 290 -0.54 -16.10 -7.72
CA GLU A 290 -0.81 -16.06 -9.16
C GLU A 290 -0.22 -14.81 -9.84
N ARG A 291 -0.27 -13.65 -9.17
CA ARG A 291 0.21 -12.38 -9.72
C ARG A 291 1.73 -12.20 -9.59
N CYS A 292 2.31 -12.75 -8.53
CA CYS A 292 3.73 -12.62 -8.19
C CYS A 292 4.36 -14.02 -8.05
N PRO A 293 4.39 -14.85 -9.12
CA PRO A 293 4.81 -16.25 -9.03
C PRO A 293 6.28 -16.41 -8.65
N ASP A 294 7.15 -15.50 -9.11
CA ASP A 294 8.59 -15.54 -8.83
C ASP A 294 8.88 -15.19 -7.38
N GLU A 295 8.29 -14.09 -6.87
CA GLU A 295 8.40 -13.70 -5.47
C GLU A 295 7.77 -14.75 -4.56
N PHE A 296 6.63 -15.32 -4.95
CA PHE A 296 6.01 -16.41 -4.22
C PHE A 296 6.91 -17.64 -4.15
N ARG A 297 7.52 -18.06 -5.27
CA ARG A 297 8.46 -19.19 -5.28
C ARG A 297 9.68 -18.93 -4.40
N ALA A 298 10.25 -17.74 -4.48
CA ALA A 298 11.42 -17.36 -3.69
C ALA A 298 11.09 -17.35 -2.19
N LEU A 299 9.99 -16.69 -1.81
CA LEU A 299 9.57 -16.62 -0.41
C LEU A 299 9.14 -17.98 0.14
N PHE A 300 8.38 -18.76 -0.63
CA PHE A 300 7.99 -20.11 -0.25
C PHE A 300 9.22 -20.97 0.02
N THR A 301 10.21 -20.94 -0.88
CA THR A 301 11.46 -21.69 -0.74
C THR A 301 12.24 -21.27 0.51
N LEU A 302 12.33 -19.96 0.77
CA LEU A 302 12.98 -19.43 1.96
C LEU A 302 12.28 -19.89 3.25
N ARG A 303 10.96 -19.67 3.35
CA ARG A 303 10.16 -20.04 4.53
C ARG A 303 10.13 -21.56 4.74
N TYR A 304 10.16 -22.34 3.65
CA TYR A 304 10.28 -23.79 3.72
C TYR A 304 11.59 -24.21 4.38
N ARG A 305 12.72 -23.65 3.95
CA ARG A 305 14.04 -23.94 4.52
C ARG A 305 14.16 -23.47 5.96
N GLU A 306 13.61 -22.32 6.31
CA GLU A 306 13.58 -21.83 7.70
C GLU A 306 12.80 -22.78 8.63
N ARG A 307 11.65 -23.30 8.19
CA ARG A 307 10.78 -24.15 9.02
C ARG A 307 11.20 -25.63 9.02
N HIS A 308 11.75 -26.13 7.91
CA HIS A 308 11.96 -27.56 7.67
C HIS A 308 13.41 -27.93 7.32
N GLY A 309 14.34 -26.98 7.27
CA GLY A 309 15.74 -27.22 6.93
C GLY A 309 15.89 -27.82 5.53
N GLU A 310 16.48 -29.01 5.45
CA GLU A 310 16.64 -29.77 4.21
C GLU A 310 15.31 -30.25 3.61
N GLY A 311 14.25 -30.35 4.43
CA GLY A 311 12.89 -30.58 3.98
C GLY A 311 12.06 -31.53 4.83
N VAL A 312 10.84 -31.81 4.37
CA VAL A 312 9.87 -32.63 5.12
C VAL A 312 10.10 -34.11 4.82
N VAL A 313 10.43 -34.89 5.85
CA VAL A 313 10.53 -36.35 5.76
C VAL A 313 9.14 -36.97 5.89
N VAL A 314 8.68 -37.66 4.85
CA VAL A 314 7.37 -38.31 4.80
C VAL A 314 7.53 -39.83 4.78
N LYS A 315 6.98 -40.50 5.80
CA LYS A 315 7.05 -41.97 5.90
C LYS A 315 6.24 -42.67 4.78
N PRO A 316 6.73 -43.79 4.24
CA PRO A 316 6.02 -44.57 3.23
C PRO A 316 4.61 -44.99 3.67
N ASN A 317 3.67 -44.94 2.74
CA ASN A 317 2.32 -45.46 2.88
C ASN A 317 2.10 -46.71 2.01
N LYS A 318 0.93 -47.35 2.15
CA LYS A 318 0.58 -48.57 1.40
C LYS A 318 0.07 -48.30 -0.03
N THR A 319 -0.33 -47.07 -0.34
CA THR A 319 -0.85 -46.74 -1.68
C THR A 319 0.33 -46.53 -2.61
N GLN A 320 0.30 -47.15 -3.78
CA GLN A 320 1.41 -47.10 -4.72
C GLN A 320 1.23 -46.03 -5.80
N VAL A 321 2.35 -45.50 -6.28
CA VAL A 321 2.41 -44.65 -7.46
C VAL A 321 2.35 -45.52 -8.71
N PHE A 322 1.50 -45.14 -9.64
CA PHE A 322 1.45 -45.71 -10.98
C PHE A 322 1.78 -44.60 -11.96
N LEU A 323 2.74 -44.86 -12.84
CA LEU A 323 3.02 -43.97 -13.95
C LEU A 323 2.00 -44.28 -15.04
N GLU A 324 1.11 -43.32 -15.30
CA GLU A 324 -0.05 -43.49 -16.18
C GLU A 324 0.01 -42.50 -17.33
N TYR A 325 -0.35 -42.95 -18.53
CA TYR A 325 -0.53 -42.11 -19.70
C TYR A 325 -1.84 -42.45 -20.39
N HIS A 326 -2.62 -41.43 -20.72
CA HIS A 326 -3.84 -41.53 -21.52
C HIS A 326 -3.53 -41.05 -22.95
N PRO A 327 -3.48 -41.97 -23.92
CA PRO A 327 -3.16 -41.63 -25.31
C PRO A 327 -4.12 -40.63 -25.95
N ALA A 328 -3.60 -39.85 -26.90
CA ALA A 328 -4.42 -39.01 -27.77
C ALA A 328 -5.15 -39.86 -28.81
N SER A 329 -4.52 -40.95 -29.27
CA SER A 329 -5.09 -41.86 -30.26
C SER A 329 -6.24 -42.68 -29.67
N PRO A 330 -7.40 -42.73 -30.33
CA PRO A 330 -8.54 -43.50 -29.84
C PRO A 330 -8.35 -45.03 -29.91
N SER A 331 -7.32 -45.50 -30.63
CA SER A 331 -7.04 -46.95 -30.79
C SER A 331 -6.10 -47.52 -29.73
N ILE A 332 -5.51 -46.66 -28.89
CA ILE A 332 -4.50 -47.06 -27.90
C ILE A 332 -5.14 -46.94 -26.51
N ARG A 333 -5.01 -47.99 -25.71
CA ARG A 333 -5.48 -47.99 -24.32
C ARG A 333 -4.52 -47.25 -23.41
N ASP A 334 -5.04 -46.81 -22.27
CA ASP A 334 -4.24 -46.23 -21.20
C ASP A 334 -3.08 -47.15 -20.82
N VAL A 335 -1.89 -46.57 -20.78
CA VAL A 335 -0.68 -47.30 -20.41
C VAL A 335 -0.37 -47.02 -18.95
N ARG A 336 -0.06 -48.08 -18.20
CA ARG A 336 0.17 -48.02 -16.76
C ARG A 336 1.39 -48.85 -16.36
N THR A 337 2.38 -48.19 -15.79
CA THR A 337 3.61 -48.83 -15.27
C THR A 337 3.64 -48.78 -13.74
N PRO A 338 3.66 -49.93 -13.04
CA PRO A 338 3.76 -49.96 -11.58
C PRO A 338 5.17 -49.58 -11.13
N THR A 339 5.27 -48.61 -10.22
CA THR A 339 6.57 -48.11 -9.74
C THR A 339 7.03 -48.78 -8.44
N GLN A 340 6.10 -49.42 -7.71
CA GLN A 340 6.26 -49.92 -6.34
C GLN A 340 6.58 -48.84 -5.29
N LEU A 341 6.55 -47.55 -5.65
CA LEU A 341 6.81 -46.44 -4.76
C LEU A 341 5.58 -46.02 -3.96
N PRO A 342 5.74 -45.51 -2.73
CA PRO A 342 4.63 -44.94 -1.95
C PRO A 342 4.10 -43.66 -2.58
N ASN A 343 2.78 -43.54 -2.70
CA ASN A 343 2.13 -42.31 -3.15
C ASN A 343 1.86 -41.41 -1.94
N ILE A 344 2.73 -40.42 -1.72
CA ILE A 344 2.59 -39.48 -0.61
C ILE A 344 1.65 -38.31 -0.88
N THR A 345 1.23 -38.08 -2.13
CA THR A 345 0.42 -36.90 -2.51
C THR A 345 -1.00 -36.97 -1.96
N ILE A 346 -1.47 -38.18 -1.64
CA ILE A 346 -2.78 -38.43 -1.02
C ILE A 346 -2.81 -38.16 0.50
N LEU A 347 -1.65 -37.92 1.13
CA LEU A 347 -1.55 -37.82 2.58
C LEU A 347 -1.93 -36.42 3.06
N LYS A 348 -2.88 -36.36 4.01
CA LYS A 348 -3.38 -35.09 4.56
C LYS A 348 -2.33 -34.30 5.35
N LYS A 349 -1.48 -34.97 6.12
CA LYS A 349 -0.55 -34.30 7.03
C LYS A 349 0.52 -33.49 6.28
N PRO A 350 1.25 -34.04 5.28
CA PRO A 350 2.15 -33.24 4.45
C PRO A 350 1.42 -32.12 3.72
N ALA A 351 0.24 -32.39 3.16
CA ALA A 351 -0.55 -31.37 2.48
C ALA A 351 -0.95 -30.21 3.40
N GLN A 352 -1.34 -30.47 4.64
CA GLN A 352 -1.65 -29.42 5.62
C GLN A 352 -0.43 -28.55 5.95
N LEU A 353 0.75 -29.16 6.14
CA LEU A 353 1.98 -28.42 6.41
C LEU A 353 2.36 -27.50 5.25
N LEU A 354 2.23 -27.99 4.02
CA LEU A 354 2.48 -27.19 2.82
C LEU A 354 1.42 -26.09 2.64
N ALA A 355 0.14 -26.39 2.90
CA ALA A 355 -0.93 -25.40 2.81
C ALA A 355 -0.76 -24.25 3.82
N GLU A 356 -0.39 -24.54 5.07
CA GLU A 356 -0.06 -23.51 6.07
C GLU A 356 1.07 -22.59 5.58
N LEU A 357 2.08 -23.18 4.91
CA LEU A 357 3.19 -22.41 4.38
C LEU A 357 2.76 -21.55 3.18
N VAL A 358 1.91 -22.07 2.31
CA VAL A 358 1.31 -21.31 1.19
C VAL A 358 0.53 -20.11 1.71
N ASP A 359 -0.34 -20.32 2.70
CA ASP A 359 -1.18 -19.27 3.27
C ASP A 359 -0.31 -18.15 3.87
N ARG A 360 0.68 -18.52 4.70
CA ARG A 360 1.64 -17.57 5.27
C ARG A 360 2.42 -16.81 4.20
N THR A 361 2.92 -17.50 3.18
CA THR A 361 3.67 -16.88 2.08
C THR A 361 2.78 -15.89 1.31
N CYS A 362 1.52 -16.24 1.09
CA CYS A 362 0.57 -15.35 0.44
C CYS A 362 0.18 -14.15 1.32
N ASP A 363 0.13 -14.30 2.66
CA ASP A 363 -0.18 -13.21 3.58
C ASP A 363 0.98 -12.19 3.60
N GLU A 364 2.22 -12.68 3.66
CA GLU A 364 3.43 -11.85 3.60
C GLU A 364 3.57 -11.10 2.26
N LEU A 365 3.02 -11.63 1.16
CA LEU A 365 3.04 -10.99 -0.17
C LEU A 365 1.78 -10.19 -0.51
N ASP A 366 0.75 -10.18 0.33
CA ASP A 366 -0.56 -9.62 -0.04
C ASP A 366 -0.48 -8.10 -0.34
N ALA A 367 0.24 -7.34 0.48
CA ALA A 367 0.42 -5.90 0.30
C ALA A 367 1.16 -5.59 -1.02
N TYR A 368 2.27 -6.27 -1.28
CA TYR A 368 3.02 -6.16 -2.52
C TYR A 368 2.16 -6.57 -3.74
N SER A 369 1.47 -7.71 -3.67
CA SER A 369 0.61 -8.18 -4.76
C SER A 369 -0.49 -7.18 -5.11
N ARG A 370 -1.13 -6.55 -4.11
CA ARG A 370 -2.14 -5.50 -4.34
C ARG A 370 -1.55 -4.28 -5.01
N PHE A 371 -0.31 -3.90 -4.65
CA PHE A 371 0.41 -2.81 -5.28
C PHE A 371 0.71 -3.11 -6.76
N ILE A 372 1.30 -4.28 -7.05
CA ILE A 372 1.58 -4.72 -8.42
C ILE A 372 0.31 -4.84 -9.26
N GLY A 373 -0.80 -5.27 -8.66
CA GLY A 373 -2.09 -5.33 -9.34
C GLY A 373 -2.61 -3.96 -9.81
N LYS A 374 -2.24 -2.88 -9.13
CA LYS A 374 -2.58 -1.50 -9.50
C LYS A 374 -1.50 -0.84 -10.37
N HIS A 375 -0.23 -1.18 -10.14
CA HIS A 375 0.93 -0.56 -10.77
C HIS A 375 1.93 -1.59 -11.30
N PRO A 376 1.61 -2.34 -12.38
CA PRO A 376 2.49 -3.40 -12.88
C PRO A 376 3.89 -2.92 -13.31
N ALA A 377 3.98 -1.69 -13.84
CA ALA A 377 5.25 -1.10 -14.30
C ALA A 377 6.18 -0.65 -13.17
N ARG A 378 5.73 -0.65 -11.92
CA ARG A 378 6.49 -0.14 -10.76
C ARG A 378 7.02 -1.27 -9.87
N ARG A 379 7.24 -2.46 -10.42
CA ARG A 379 7.61 -3.68 -9.67
C ARG A 379 8.88 -3.53 -8.84
N ASP A 380 9.86 -2.80 -9.38
CA ASP A 380 11.16 -2.59 -8.76
C ASP A 380 11.32 -1.18 -8.18
N SER A 381 10.20 -0.46 -8.00
CA SER A 381 10.23 0.85 -7.33
C SER A 381 10.52 0.71 -5.84
N MET A 382 11.07 1.76 -5.23
CA MET A 382 11.31 1.80 -3.78
C MET A 382 10.04 1.48 -2.99
N GLU A 383 8.88 1.96 -3.44
CA GLU A 383 7.61 1.68 -2.76
C GLU A 383 7.16 0.22 -2.89
N ALA A 384 7.52 -0.46 -3.98
CA ALA A 384 7.26 -1.88 -4.14
C ALA A 384 8.21 -2.72 -3.28
N LEU A 385 9.50 -2.35 -3.22
CA LEU A 385 10.50 -3.00 -2.38
C LEU A 385 10.17 -2.87 -0.88
N ALA A 386 9.65 -1.72 -0.46
CA ALA A 386 9.19 -1.49 0.93
C ALA A 386 8.06 -2.43 1.37
N LEU A 387 7.26 -2.94 0.41
CA LEU A 387 6.16 -3.85 0.68
C LEU A 387 6.57 -5.33 0.61
N LEU A 388 7.78 -5.63 0.15
CA LEU A 388 8.31 -6.98 0.14
C LEU A 388 8.89 -7.34 1.52
N PRO A 389 8.85 -8.63 1.91
CA PRO A 389 9.63 -9.10 3.05
C PRO A 389 11.12 -8.80 2.86
N SER A 390 11.80 -8.39 3.94
CA SER A 390 13.20 -7.91 3.90
C SER A 390 14.16 -8.90 3.24
N SER A 391 13.94 -10.21 3.42
CA SER A 391 14.73 -11.25 2.77
C SER A 391 14.67 -11.22 1.24
N LEU A 392 13.49 -10.95 0.66
CA LEU A 392 13.33 -10.79 -0.79
C LEU A 392 13.72 -9.40 -1.26
N ALA A 393 13.41 -8.37 -0.47
CA ALA A 393 13.79 -7.00 -0.80
C ALA A 393 15.31 -6.91 -0.94
N ASN A 394 16.08 -7.47 0.00
CA ASN A 394 17.55 -7.47 -0.02
C ASN A 394 18.17 -8.08 -1.29
N GLU A 395 17.59 -9.16 -1.81
CA GLU A 395 18.08 -9.80 -3.06
C GLU A 395 17.79 -8.95 -4.31
N ARG A 396 16.84 -8.01 -4.22
CA ARG A 396 16.41 -7.14 -5.33
C ARG A 396 16.86 -5.68 -5.20
N LYS A 397 17.54 -5.32 -4.11
CA LYS A 397 18.09 -3.97 -3.93
C LYS A 397 19.11 -3.68 -5.04
N SER A 398 19.00 -2.50 -5.65
CA SER A 398 20.05 -2.03 -6.56
C SER A 398 21.32 -1.69 -5.79
N GLU A 399 22.45 -1.63 -6.49
CA GLU A 399 23.73 -1.24 -5.88
C GLU A 399 23.67 0.16 -5.25
N GLU A 400 22.90 1.09 -5.85
CA GLU A 400 22.71 2.42 -5.27
C GLU A 400 21.96 2.34 -3.92
N VAL A 401 20.92 1.52 -3.83
CA VAL A 401 20.15 1.32 -2.60
C VAL A 401 21.00 0.70 -1.49
N ILE A 402 21.81 -0.31 -1.82
CA ILE A 402 22.74 -0.94 -0.86
C ILE A 402 23.76 0.08 -0.36
N SER A 403 24.32 0.89 -1.25
CA SER A 403 25.30 1.92 -0.90
C SER A 403 24.69 3.01 -0.02
N LEU A 404 23.44 3.41 -0.30
CA LEU A 404 22.69 4.37 0.50
C LEU A 404 22.46 3.82 1.90
N GLU A 405 21.93 2.61 2.05
CA GLU A 405 21.70 2.00 3.37
C GLU A 405 22.99 1.90 4.19
N ALA A 406 24.09 1.48 3.58
CA ALA A 406 25.39 1.41 4.25
C ALA A 406 25.85 2.79 4.74
N ARG A 407 25.70 3.83 3.91
CA ARG A 407 26.03 5.22 4.26
C ARG A 407 25.16 5.73 5.41
N LEU A 408 23.85 5.53 5.34
CA LEU A 408 22.91 5.97 6.37
C LEU A 408 23.18 5.25 7.70
N LYS A 409 23.44 3.94 7.68
CA LYS A 409 23.82 3.17 8.88
C LYS A 409 25.11 3.70 9.52
N ALA A 410 26.14 3.96 8.71
CA ALA A 410 27.39 4.52 9.22
C ALA A 410 27.17 5.92 9.84
N GLN A 411 26.30 6.73 9.24
CA GLN A 411 25.98 8.06 9.74
C GLN A 411 25.26 8.00 11.08
N VAL A 412 24.24 7.16 11.21
CA VAL A 412 23.48 6.97 12.46
C VAL A 412 24.34 6.38 13.59
N GLN A 413 25.29 5.50 13.27
CA GLN A 413 26.25 4.98 14.26
C GLN A 413 27.20 6.05 14.80
N SER A 414 27.51 7.07 13.99
CA SER A 414 28.36 8.19 14.39
C SER A 414 27.61 9.27 15.16
N GLN A 415 26.33 9.48 14.82
CA GLN A 415 25.47 10.52 15.37
C GLN A 415 24.07 9.94 15.60
N PRO A 416 23.57 9.86 16.84
CA PRO A 416 22.30 9.18 17.15
C PRO A 416 21.09 9.79 16.45
N PHE A 417 21.17 11.08 16.11
CA PHE A 417 20.20 11.78 15.27
C PHE A 417 20.96 12.62 14.25
N ALA A 418 20.97 12.18 13.00
CA ALA A 418 21.75 12.79 11.94
C ALA A 418 20.85 13.46 10.90
N GLN A 419 21.26 14.63 10.40
CA GLN A 419 20.56 15.32 9.32
C GLN A 419 20.93 14.72 7.96
N VAL A 420 19.93 14.51 7.11
CA VAL A 420 20.09 14.06 5.73
C VAL A 420 19.08 14.77 4.83
N SER A 421 19.54 15.22 3.66
CA SER A 421 18.64 15.80 2.66
C SER A 421 17.64 14.78 2.12
N PHE A 422 16.39 15.18 1.93
CA PHE A 422 15.38 14.31 1.32
C PHE A 422 15.81 13.81 -0.07
N THR A 423 16.49 14.66 -0.85
CA THR A 423 16.96 14.30 -2.20
C THR A 423 17.98 13.14 -2.15
N ASP A 424 18.85 13.13 -1.13
CA ASP A 424 19.83 12.06 -0.89
C ASP A 424 19.15 10.74 -0.53
N LEU A 425 18.07 10.78 0.25
CA LEU A 425 17.28 9.61 0.62
C LEU A 425 16.45 9.07 -0.55
N ALA A 426 15.98 9.97 -1.42
CA ALA A 426 15.22 9.64 -2.61
C ALA A 426 16.13 9.27 -3.81
N LEU A 427 17.43 9.01 -3.58
CA LEU A 427 18.43 8.65 -4.60
C LEU A 427 18.47 9.65 -5.78
N GLY A 428 18.33 10.94 -5.49
CA GLY A 428 18.35 12.00 -6.50
C GLY A 428 17.06 12.12 -7.32
N SER A 429 15.97 11.46 -6.92
CA SER A 429 14.67 11.60 -7.57
C SER A 429 14.16 13.03 -7.46
N SER A 430 13.80 13.63 -8.60
CA SER A 430 13.18 14.96 -8.66
C SER A 430 11.64 14.92 -8.47
N ALA A 431 11.09 13.76 -8.10
CA ALA A 431 9.65 13.61 -7.88
C ALA A 431 9.23 14.35 -6.60
N LYS A 432 8.10 15.07 -6.66
CA LYS A 432 7.56 15.71 -5.47
C LYS A 432 7.18 14.65 -4.43
N PRO A 433 7.62 14.77 -3.17
CA PRO A 433 7.19 13.89 -2.08
C PRO A 433 5.66 13.91 -1.95
N THR A 434 5.08 12.71 -1.85
CA THR A 434 3.65 12.51 -1.59
C THR A 434 3.50 11.74 -0.28
N ALA A 435 2.34 11.85 0.35
CA ALA A 435 2.03 11.09 1.57
C ALA A 435 2.37 9.58 1.45
N LYS A 436 2.03 8.97 0.32
CA LYS A 436 2.30 7.55 0.05
C LYS A 436 3.77 7.23 -0.18
N SER A 437 4.51 8.09 -0.86
CA SER A 437 5.95 7.86 -1.07
C SER A 437 6.72 8.02 0.23
N MET A 438 6.30 8.94 1.10
CA MET A 438 6.88 9.12 2.44
C MET A 438 6.62 7.92 3.34
N GLU A 439 5.39 7.42 3.37
CA GLU A 439 5.03 6.21 4.13
C GLU A 439 5.84 4.99 3.65
N ALA A 440 6.01 4.85 2.33
CA ALA A 440 6.79 3.76 1.75
C ALA A 440 8.30 3.89 2.03
N LEU A 441 8.85 5.11 1.97
CA LEU A 441 10.24 5.38 2.33
C LEU A 441 10.50 5.06 3.81
N ALA A 442 9.59 5.48 4.70
CA ALA A 442 9.68 5.19 6.13
C ALA A 442 9.66 3.67 6.37
N GLY A 443 8.74 2.94 5.74
CA GLY A 443 8.71 1.47 5.81
C GLY A 443 9.98 0.81 5.26
N PHE A 444 10.54 1.34 4.17
CA PHE A 444 11.79 0.84 3.59
C PHE A 444 13.00 1.02 4.52
N LEU A 445 13.17 2.22 5.08
CA LEU A 445 14.26 2.53 6.00
C LEU A 445 14.11 1.76 7.32
N GLU A 446 12.88 1.58 7.80
CA GLU A 446 12.59 0.82 9.01
C GLU A 446 13.00 -0.66 8.85
N GLN A 447 12.80 -1.26 7.66
CA GLN A 447 13.34 -2.61 7.37
C GLN A 447 14.88 -2.67 7.45
N ALA A 448 15.56 -1.55 7.20
CA ALA A 448 17.00 -1.43 7.35
C ALA A 448 17.43 -1.10 8.80
N GLY A 449 16.50 -0.90 9.74
CA GLY A 449 16.78 -0.49 11.12
C GLY A 449 17.02 1.01 11.27
N ILE A 450 16.52 1.82 10.33
CA ILE A 450 16.69 3.28 10.32
C ILE A 450 15.32 3.94 10.44
N GLY A 451 15.16 4.77 11.46
CA GLY A 451 14.03 5.68 11.61
C GLY A 451 14.28 7.00 10.89
N PHE A 452 13.20 7.69 10.54
CA PHE A 452 13.23 8.91 9.76
C PHE A 452 12.13 9.86 10.24
N GLU A 453 12.45 11.16 10.40
CA GLU A 453 11.50 12.23 10.71
C GLU A 453 11.63 13.41 9.72
N PRO A 454 10.51 14.03 9.30
CA PRO A 454 9.13 13.75 9.69
C PRO A 454 8.56 12.46 9.07
N ASP A 455 8.11 11.55 9.92
CA ASP A 455 7.37 10.36 9.52
C ASP A 455 5.88 10.71 9.46
N ILE A 456 5.28 10.60 8.27
CA ILE A 456 3.86 10.88 8.07
C ILE A 456 2.95 10.00 8.93
N ARG A 457 3.38 8.78 9.28
CA ARG A 457 2.63 7.84 10.13
C ARG A 457 2.48 8.37 11.56
N TYR A 458 3.41 9.21 12.00
CA TYR A 458 3.47 9.78 13.34
C TYR A 458 2.99 11.24 13.37
N THR A 459 3.54 12.09 12.50
CA THR A 459 3.35 13.55 12.56
C THR A 459 2.29 14.07 11.57
N GLY A 460 1.98 13.29 10.53
CA GLY A 460 1.08 13.70 9.44
C GLY A 460 1.67 14.76 8.50
N ILE A 461 2.97 15.04 8.60
CA ILE A 461 3.65 16.07 7.80
C ILE A 461 4.16 15.45 6.49
N VAL A 462 3.94 16.14 5.37
CA VAL A 462 4.58 15.84 4.08
C VAL A 462 5.72 16.83 3.89
N LEU A 463 6.92 16.32 3.64
CA LEU A 463 8.10 17.14 3.37
C LEU A 463 8.03 17.84 2.03
N ASP A 464 8.81 18.90 1.87
CA ASP A 464 9.13 19.46 0.56
C ASP A 464 10.43 18.84 0.03
N SER A 465 10.64 18.88 -1.28
CA SER A 465 11.79 18.23 -1.93
C SER A 465 13.17 18.75 -1.46
N ASN A 466 13.22 19.98 -0.94
CA ASN A 466 14.44 20.68 -0.53
C ASN A 466 14.65 20.74 0.99
N THR A 467 13.82 20.07 1.78
CA THR A 467 13.95 20.09 3.24
C THR A 467 14.81 18.93 3.73
N ASP A 468 15.66 19.22 4.71
CA ASP A 468 16.42 18.20 5.43
C ASP A 468 15.51 17.43 6.39
N CYS A 469 15.96 16.22 6.70
CA CYS A 469 15.25 15.26 7.52
C CYS A 469 16.20 14.72 8.59
N VAL A 470 15.65 14.13 9.64
CA VAL A 470 16.46 13.54 10.71
C VAL A 470 16.31 12.01 10.69
N ILE A 471 17.45 11.31 10.65
CA ILE A 471 17.49 9.85 10.74
C ILE A 471 18.06 9.39 12.08
N PHE A 472 17.64 8.21 12.54
CA PHE A 472 18.07 7.62 13.82
C PHE A 472 18.03 6.08 13.78
N GLU A 473 18.64 5.42 14.77
CA GLU A 473 18.68 3.94 14.83
C GLU A 473 17.40 3.39 15.46
N ILE A 474 16.77 2.42 14.79
CA ILE A 474 15.65 1.64 15.34
C ILE A 474 16.15 0.26 15.71
N GLN A 475 15.99 -0.11 16.99
CA GLN A 475 16.39 -1.43 17.51
C GLN A 475 15.20 -2.40 17.63
N ASP A 476 13.97 -1.90 17.70
CA ASP A 476 12.75 -2.71 17.83
C ASP A 476 11.65 -2.18 16.90
N THR A 477 11.28 -2.99 15.90
CA THR A 477 10.28 -2.65 14.86
C THR A 477 8.87 -3.09 15.27
N SER A 478 8.54 -3.07 16.57
CA SER A 478 7.22 -3.50 17.02
C SER A 478 6.16 -2.56 16.43
N GLN A 479 5.31 -3.08 15.54
CA GLN A 479 4.24 -2.36 14.84
C GLN A 479 3.06 -2.04 15.78
N LEU A 480 3.32 -1.35 16.88
CA LEU A 480 2.27 -0.84 17.74
C LEU A 480 1.67 0.42 17.10
N PRO A 481 0.34 0.59 17.13
CA PRO A 481 -0.28 1.83 16.65
C PRO A 481 0.19 3.01 17.50
N VAL A 482 0.38 4.16 16.86
CA VAL A 482 0.78 5.41 17.52
C VAL A 482 -0.21 5.74 18.65
N SER A 483 0.32 5.93 19.86
CA SER A 483 -0.50 6.20 21.04
C SER A 483 -1.11 7.61 21.01
N PRO A 484 -2.28 7.83 21.64
CA PRO A 484 -2.82 9.18 21.82
C PRO A 484 -1.89 10.12 22.59
N ALA A 485 -1.01 9.57 23.44
CA ALA A 485 -0.01 10.34 24.18
C ALA A 485 1.04 10.96 23.27
N PHE A 486 1.38 10.30 22.15
CA PHE A 486 2.31 10.82 21.16
C PHE A 486 1.83 12.16 20.58
N ALA A 487 0.56 12.28 20.20
CA ALA A 487 0.02 13.51 19.60
C ALA A 487 0.12 14.72 20.55
N GLN A 488 -0.05 14.49 21.85
CA GLN A 488 0.11 15.53 22.87
C GLN A 488 1.58 15.93 22.99
N ALA A 489 2.48 14.95 23.14
CA ALA A 489 3.91 15.20 23.25
C ALA A 489 4.49 15.86 21.98
N ALA A 490 4.04 15.48 20.79
CA ALA A 490 4.44 16.10 19.53
C ALA A 490 4.03 17.58 19.46
N THR A 491 2.87 17.93 20.02
CA THR A 491 2.44 19.34 20.12
C THR A 491 3.37 20.14 21.02
N VAL A 492 3.80 19.56 22.15
CA VAL A 492 4.79 20.17 23.04
C VAL A 492 6.14 20.32 22.34
N MET A 493 6.62 19.28 21.66
CA MET A 493 7.89 19.33 20.91
C MET A 493 7.86 20.40 19.81
N ARG A 494 6.74 20.58 19.12
CA ARG A 494 6.59 21.64 18.10
C ARG A 494 6.66 23.04 18.69
N LEU A 495 5.99 23.31 19.82
CA LEU A 495 6.08 24.61 20.50
C LEU A 495 7.49 24.87 21.05
N ALA A 496 8.12 23.84 21.62
CA ALA A 496 9.49 23.90 22.08
C ALA A 496 10.46 24.21 20.93
N GLY A 497 10.30 23.56 19.78
CA GLY A 497 11.09 23.80 18.57
C GLY A 497 10.87 25.21 18.01
N PHE A 498 9.64 25.73 18.05
CA PHE A 498 9.35 27.12 17.67
C PHE A 498 10.11 28.13 18.52
N ILE A 499 10.10 27.98 19.84
CA ILE A 499 10.81 28.88 20.76
C ILE A 499 12.32 28.81 20.52
N LEU A 500 12.88 27.60 20.49
CA LEU A 500 14.31 27.35 20.34
C LEU A 500 14.79 27.36 18.89
N TYR A 501 13.97 27.82 17.94
CA TYR A 501 14.32 27.86 16.53
C TYR A 501 15.67 28.55 16.30
N GLY A 502 16.56 27.88 15.57
CA GLY A 502 17.90 28.36 15.24
C GLY A 502 18.96 28.11 16.32
N GLN A 503 18.62 27.43 17.43
CA GLN A 503 19.54 27.12 18.53
C GLN A 503 20.00 25.66 18.59
N GLY A 504 19.87 24.88 17.50
CA GLY A 504 20.20 23.45 17.49
C GLY A 504 21.60 23.12 18.02
N ASP A 505 22.61 23.87 17.58
CA ASP A 505 24.01 23.72 18.02
C ASP A 505 24.31 24.34 19.41
N SER A 506 23.37 25.12 19.95
CA SER A 506 23.51 25.85 21.22
C SER A 506 22.74 25.20 22.38
N LEU A 507 22.09 24.06 22.16
CA LEU A 507 21.37 23.32 23.20
C LEU A 507 22.32 22.82 24.29
N THR A 508 22.13 23.32 25.52
CA THR A 508 22.85 22.85 26.70
C THR A 508 22.32 21.51 27.24
N GLU A 509 23.11 20.80 28.05
CA GLU A 509 22.68 19.57 28.75
C GLU A 509 21.37 19.74 29.54
N ARG A 510 21.07 20.96 30.01
CA ARG A 510 19.84 21.29 30.73
C ARG A 510 18.60 21.21 29.84
N HIS A 511 18.68 21.68 28.59
CA HIS A 511 17.57 21.54 27.63
C HIS A 511 17.24 20.07 27.40
N HIS A 512 18.27 19.24 27.18
CA HIS A 512 18.11 17.80 27.01
C HIS A 512 17.53 17.13 28.27
N ALA A 513 17.95 17.54 29.47
CA ALA A 513 17.42 17.00 30.71
C ALA A 513 15.94 17.33 30.94
N ILE A 514 15.51 18.56 30.63
CA ILE A 514 14.10 18.99 30.76
C ILE A 514 13.21 18.18 29.81
N LEU A 515 13.63 18.03 28.55
CA LEU A 515 12.88 17.26 27.55
C LEU A 515 12.87 15.76 27.87
N ALA A 516 13.98 15.21 28.36
CA ALA A 516 14.05 13.81 28.78
C ALA A 516 13.15 13.52 30.00
N ASP A 517 13.08 14.43 30.96
CA ASP A 517 12.16 14.32 32.11
C ASP A 517 10.70 14.33 31.64
N TYR A 518 10.33 15.27 30.76
CA TYR A 518 8.99 15.33 30.18
C TYR A 518 8.62 14.04 29.42
N LEU A 519 9.49 13.57 28.50
CA LEU A 519 9.27 12.36 27.72
C LEU A 519 9.33 11.07 28.55
N GLY A 520 9.99 11.10 29.71
CA GLY A 520 10.06 9.99 30.67
C GLY A 520 8.79 9.83 31.51
N GLN A 521 8.06 10.93 31.74
CA GLN A 521 6.80 10.93 32.50
C GLN A 521 5.58 10.55 31.64
N ALA A 522 5.68 10.70 30.31
CA ALA A 522 4.62 10.33 29.38
C ALA A 522 4.56 8.80 29.14
N PRO A 523 3.36 8.20 29.00
CA PRO A 523 3.20 6.77 28.73
C PRO A 523 3.49 6.43 27.25
N LEU A 524 4.76 6.58 26.86
CA LEU A 524 5.25 6.38 25.49
C LEU A 524 6.11 5.12 25.41
N SER A 525 6.04 4.43 24.27
CA SER A 525 7.01 3.38 23.92
C SER A 525 8.40 3.98 23.67
N GLU A 526 9.44 3.13 23.68
CA GLU A 526 10.81 3.58 23.39
C GLU A 526 10.91 4.12 21.95
N LEU A 527 10.28 3.46 20.99
CA LEU A 527 10.25 3.89 19.59
C LEU A 527 9.57 5.26 19.44
N GLU A 528 8.41 5.47 20.07
CA GLU A 528 7.73 6.77 20.08
C GLU A 528 8.60 7.89 20.69
N ARG A 529 9.38 7.57 21.74
CA ARG A 529 10.31 8.52 22.35
C ARG A 529 11.42 8.92 21.38
N GLN A 530 11.99 7.96 20.64
CA GLN A 530 13.00 8.23 19.62
C GLN A 530 12.44 9.09 18.48
N HIS A 531 11.24 8.77 17.99
CA HIS A 531 10.52 9.58 17.00
C HIS A 531 10.31 11.02 17.49
N LEU A 532 9.87 11.24 18.74
CA LEU A 532 9.70 12.59 19.30
C LEU A 532 11.01 13.36 19.45
N GLN A 533 12.10 12.71 19.82
CA GLN A 533 13.43 13.34 19.91
C GLN A 533 13.96 13.74 18.54
N ALA A 534 13.80 12.86 17.53
CA ALA A 534 14.15 13.15 16.14
C ALA A 534 13.28 14.28 15.57
N TYR A 535 11.98 14.25 15.85
CA TYR A 535 11.02 15.28 15.44
C TYR A 535 11.34 16.65 16.06
N PHE A 536 11.69 16.70 17.34
CA PHE A 536 12.11 17.95 17.99
C PHE A 536 13.38 18.53 17.36
N ARG A 537 14.38 17.69 17.07
CA ARG A 537 15.59 18.13 16.35
C ARG A 537 15.28 18.67 14.96
N TRP A 538 14.35 18.03 14.26
CA TRP A 538 13.89 18.51 12.97
C TRP A 538 13.16 19.87 13.07
N GLU A 539 12.34 20.07 14.10
CA GLU A 539 11.59 21.32 14.32
C GLU A 539 12.48 22.53 14.69
N ILE A 540 13.59 22.33 15.41
CA ILE A 540 14.49 23.44 15.81
C ILE A 540 15.23 24.05 14.62
N GLU A 541 15.47 23.25 13.59
CA GLU A 541 16.29 23.62 12.43
C GLU A 541 15.47 24.30 11.35
N ARG A 542 14.14 24.14 11.39
CA ARG A 542 13.20 24.77 10.47
C ARG A 542 12.51 25.96 11.14
N LYS A 543 12.30 27.03 10.38
CA LYS A 543 11.46 28.16 10.79
C LYS A 543 10.01 27.68 10.86
N SER A 544 9.63 27.05 11.97
CA SER A 544 8.28 26.53 12.15
C SER A 544 7.30 27.66 12.43
N THR A 545 6.07 27.54 11.92
CA THR A 545 4.98 28.49 12.12
C THR A 545 4.02 27.98 13.19
N LEU A 546 3.34 28.90 13.89
CA LEU A 546 2.25 28.59 14.82
C LEU A 546 0.93 28.21 14.11
N ALA A 547 0.94 28.17 12.78
CA ALA A 547 -0.18 27.79 11.93
C ALA A 547 -0.84 26.46 12.36
N GLY A 548 -2.15 26.50 12.59
CA GLY A 548 -2.96 25.33 12.95
C GLY A 548 -2.77 24.80 14.38
N MET A 549 -2.00 25.49 15.24
CA MET A 549 -1.76 25.03 16.62
C MET A 549 -2.91 25.37 17.57
N ARG A 550 -3.69 26.41 17.27
CA ARG A 550 -4.81 26.88 18.09
C ARG A 550 -5.86 25.80 18.36
N GLN A 551 -6.27 25.06 17.33
CA GLN A 551 -7.22 23.95 17.46
C GLN A 551 -6.69 22.82 18.36
N ARG A 552 -5.38 22.54 18.33
CA ARG A 552 -4.75 21.49 19.13
C ARG A 552 -4.61 21.92 20.60
N VAL A 553 -4.26 23.18 20.82
CA VAL A 553 -4.20 23.79 22.15
C VAL A 553 -5.60 23.92 22.76
N ASP A 554 -6.60 24.25 21.95
CA ASP A 554 -7.98 24.38 22.41
C ASP A 554 -8.57 23.05 22.91
N ALA A 555 -8.11 21.93 22.36
CA ALA A 555 -8.45 20.59 22.84
C ALA A 555 -7.80 20.23 24.19
N MET A 556 -6.81 20.99 24.68
CA MET A 556 -6.15 20.79 25.96
C MET A 556 -6.92 21.45 27.11
N GLY A 557 -6.99 20.80 28.27
CA GLY A 557 -7.58 21.37 29.48
C GLY A 557 -6.72 22.50 30.07
N ALA A 558 -7.34 23.38 30.87
CA ALA A 558 -6.67 24.56 31.44
C ALA A 558 -5.41 24.21 32.26
N GLU A 559 -5.42 23.10 33.01
CA GLU A 559 -4.26 22.66 33.79
C GLU A 559 -3.10 22.20 32.90
N GLN A 560 -3.39 21.57 31.76
CA GLN A 560 -2.38 21.10 30.81
C GLN A 560 -1.74 22.27 30.06
N ARG A 561 -2.52 23.31 29.72
CA ARG A 561 -2.01 24.55 29.11
C ARG A 561 -1.04 25.28 30.05
N LYS A 562 -1.39 25.32 31.34
CA LYS A 562 -0.53 25.90 32.37
C LYS A 562 0.78 25.12 32.56
N GLN A 563 0.71 23.78 32.61
CA GLN A 563 1.91 22.93 32.70
C GLN A 563 2.81 23.08 31.47
N LEU A 564 2.20 23.21 30.28
CA LEU A 564 2.91 23.48 29.04
C LEU A 564 3.60 24.84 29.05
N GLU A 565 2.93 25.91 29.47
CA GLU A 565 3.56 27.23 29.63
C GLU A 565 4.78 27.16 30.56
N GLN A 566 4.63 26.52 31.72
CA GLN A 566 5.73 26.35 32.68
C GLN A 566 6.91 25.57 32.08
N LEU A 567 6.62 24.52 31.30
CA LEU A 567 7.65 23.73 30.62
C LEU A 567 8.39 24.57 29.57
N LEU A 568 7.66 25.34 28.76
CA LEU A 568 8.25 26.21 27.73
C LEU A 568 9.12 27.32 28.34
N VAL A 569 8.68 27.92 29.46
CA VAL A 569 9.47 28.92 30.20
C VAL A 569 10.72 28.30 30.79
N ARG A 570 10.63 27.10 31.40
CA ARG A 570 11.81 26.38 31.93
C ARG A 570 12.78 26.02 30.82
N LEU A 571 12.28 25.67 29.64
CA LEU A 571 13.09 25.32 28.49
C LEU A 571 13.83 26.53 27.94
N ALA A 572 13.15 27.67 27.74
CA ALA A 572 13.76 28.92 27.30
C ALA A 572 14.74 29.50 28.34
N SER A 573 14.51 29.25 29.64
CA SER A 573 15.37 29.75 30.71
C SER A 573 16.53 28.78 31.06
N ALA A 574 16.74 27.71 30.30
CA ALA A 574 17.63 26.61 30.72
C ALA A 574 19.12 27.01 30.70
N ASP A 575 19.52 27.90 29.80
CA ASP A 575 20.87 28.47 29.72
C ASP A 575 21.12 29.63 30.71
N GLY A 576 20.04 30.13 31.34
CA GLY A 576 20.06 31.22 32.31
C GLY A 576 20.03 32.62 31.71
N VAL A 577 19.86 32.78 30.39
CA VAL A 577 19.69 34.07 29.72
C VAL A 577 18.65 33.94 28.62
N VAL A 578 17.45 34.47 28.84
CA VAL A 578 16.41 34.51 27.79
C VAL A 578 16.64 35.73 26.89
N ASP A 579 16.84 35.52 25.60
CA ASP A 579 17.07 36.59 24.64
C ASP A 579 15.76 37.33 24.27
N THR A 580 15.87 38.47 23.58
CA THR A 580 14.68 39.27 23.22
C THR A 580 13.77 38.58 22.21
N ASP A 581 14.31 37.72 21.36
CA ASP A 581 13.55 37.00 20.34
C ASP A 581 12.83 35.79 20.95
N GLU A 582 13.42 35.11 21.91
CA GLU A 582 12.81 34.09 22.76
C GLU A 582 11.68 34.67 23.61
N ILE A 583 11.84 35.86 24.20
CA ILE A 583 10.76 36.53 24.92
C ILE A 583 9.59 36.86 23.97
N LYS A 584 9.87 37.34 22.75
CA LYS A 584 8.83 37.57 21.73
C LYS A 584 8.10 36.27 21.38
N LYS A 585 8.83 35.17 21.13
CA LYS A 585 8.27 33.85 20.82
C LYS A 585 7.45 33.29 21.99
N LEU A 586 7.96 33.38 23.21
CA LEU A 586 7.25 32.98 24.43
C LEU A 586 5.97 33.78 24.60
N ARG A 587 5.99 35.10 24.35
CA ARG A 587 4.81 35.96 24.41
C ARG A 587 3.73 35.51 23.42
N ARG A 588 4.13 35.18 22.19
CA ARG A 588 3.22 34.63 21.16
C ARG A 588 2.64 33.29 21.59
N THR A 589 3.46 32.37 22.11
CA THR A 589 2.96 31.08 22.62
C THR A 589 2.05 31.21 23.84
N ALA A 590 2.32 32.15 24.76
CA ALA A 590 1.46 32.39 25.93
C ALA A 590 0.09 32.93 25.52
N SER A 591 0.05 33.83 24.53
CA SER A 591 -1.20 34.30 23.91
C SER A 591 -1.99 33.16 23.27
N LEU A 592 -1.31 32.26 22.54
CA LEU A 592 -1.91 31.06 21.94
C LEU A 592 -2.51 30.11 23.01
N LEU A 593 -1.86 29.99 24.17
CA LEU A 593 -2.34 29.18 25.29
C LEU A 593 -3.53 29.83 26.04
N GLY A 594 -3.83 31.10 25.77
CA GLY A 594 -4.87 31.88 26.44
C GLY A 594 -4.45 32.44 27.80
N HIS A 595 -3.14 32.62 28.01
CA HIS A 595 -2.56 33.18 29.22
C HIS A 595 -2.17 34.65 29.04
N ASP A 596 -2.16 35.42 30.12
CA ASP A 596 -1.83 36.85 30.11
C ASP A 596 -0.33 37.05 29.80
N PRO A 597 0.03 37.71 28.68
CA PRO A 597 1.42 37.95 28.32
C PRO A 597 2.20 38.79 29.34
N GLU A 598 1.54 39.59 30.18
CA GLU A 598 2.22 40.39 31.22
C GLU A 598 2.68 39.54 32.41
N ALA A 599 2.01 38.42 32.70
CA ALA A 599 2.38 37.48 33.75
C ALA A 599 3.66 36.68 33.44
N LEU A 600 4.03 36.58 32.15
CA LEU A 600 5.17 35.82 31.64
C LEU A 600 6.51 36.29 32.23
N TYR A 601 6.69 37.60 32.42
CA TYR A 601 7.92 38.17 33.03
C TYR A 601 8.13 37.68 34.47
N SER A 602 7.04 37.51 35.24
CA SER A 602 7.12 36.96 36.59
C SER A 602 7.48 35.48 36.58
N HIS A 603 6.95 34.71 35.61
CA HIS A 603 7.28 33.29 35.43
C HIS A 603 8.73 33.06 34.98
N ILE A 604 9.25 33.89 34.07
CA ILE A 604 10.68 33.84 33.65
C ILE A 604 11.59 34.12 34.85
N HIS A 605 11.30 35.16 35.64
CA HIS A 605 12.09 35.48 36.84
C HIS A 605 12.07 34.35 37.88
N LEU A 606 10.92 33.67 38.07
CA LEU A 606 10.82 32.52 38.97
C LEU A 606 11.60 31.32 38.44
N ALA A 607 11.55 31.03 37.14
CA ALA A 607 12.30 29.94 36.51
C ALA A 607 13.81 30.18 36.56
N MET A 608 14.27 31.41 36.35
CA MET A 608 15.67 31.82 36.53
C MET A 608 16.15 31.76 37.98
N ALA A 609 15.23 31.81 38.95
CA ALA A 609 15.50 31.78 40.39
C ALA A 609 15.39 30.37 41.02
N GLU A 610 15.05 29.34 40.24
CA GLU A 610 15.02 27.97 40.74
C GLU A 610 16.43 27.52 41.19
N PRO A 611 16.61 27.07 42.46
CA PRO A 611 17.91 26.64 42.95
C PRO A 611 18.37 25.38 42.22
N THR A 612 19.63 25.38 41.79
CA THR A 612 20.29 24.25 41.13
C THR A 612 20.29 23.02 42.06
N VAL A 613 19.40 22.06 41.81
CA VAL A 613 19.36 20.81 42.56
C VAL A 613 20.54 19.94 42.11
N ILE A 614 21.58 19.88 42.94
CA ILE A 614 22.65 18.90 42.80
C ILE A 614 22.03 17.52 43.05
N ARG A 615 21.91 16.72 41.99
CA ARG A 615 21.48 15.32 42.10
C ARG A 615 22.54 14.55 42.90
N GLN A 616 22.16 13.96 44.04
CA GLN A 616 23.04 13.04 44.76
C GLN A 616 23.37 11.84 43.87
N ALA A 617 24.65 11.46 43.86
CA ALA A 617 25.16 10.34 43.09
C ALA A 617 24.43 9.03 43.43
N SER A 618 24.04 8.29 42.40
CA SER A 618 23.60 6.89 42.50
C SER A 618 24.74 6.06 43.08
N GLN A 619 24.45 5.26 44.10
CA GLN A 619 25.39 4.29 44.68
C GLN A 619 25.61 3.14 43.69
N GLU A 620 26.37 3.35 42.62
CA GLU A 620 26.98 2.30 41.79
C GLU A 620 27.89 2.93 40.72
N ALA A 621 29.00 3.54 41.17
CA ALA A 621 30.17 3.81 40.33
C ALA A 621 31.40 3.90 41.23
N THR A 622 32.29 2.92 41.12
CA THR A 622 33.61 2.97 41.75
C THR A 622 34.50 3.97 41.00
N GLY A 623 34.62 5.17 41.55
CA GLY A 623 35.78 6.07 41.41
C GLY A 623 35.90 6.89 40.12
N PHE A 624 35.83 8.22 40.27
CA PHE A 624 36.48 9.19 39.37
C PHE A 624 37.18 10.28 40.19
N ALA A 625 38.38 10.67 39.74
CA ALA A 625 39.26 11.62 40.41
C ALA A 625 38.79 13.07 40.21
N ILE A 626 38.81 13.84 41.30
CA ILE A 626 38.63 15.29 41.31
C ILE A 626 39.85 15.93 40.61
N PRO A 627 39.69 16.77 39.55
CA PRO A 627 40.78 17.58 39.05
C PRO A 627 41.27 18.52 40.16
N ALA A 628 42.54 18.41 40.52
CA ALA A 628 43.15 19.31 41.49
C ALA A 628 43.00 20.77 41.04
N PRO A 629 42.72 21.71 41.95
CA PRO A 629 42.70 23.13 41.62
C PRO A 629 44.05 23.51 41.02
N ALA A 630 44.02 24.19 39.88
CA ALA A 630 45.22 24.70 39.24
C ALA A 630 46.00 25.56 40.26
N PRO A 631 47.33 25.37 40.38
CA PRO A 631 48.14 26.12 41.33
C PRO A 631 48.11 27.62 40.99
N GLU A 632 47.92 28.45 42.02
CA GLU A 632 48.07 29.90 41.94
C GLU A 632 49.44 30.24 41.34
N ALA A 633 49.42 30.72 40.09
CA ALA A 633 50.59 31.32 39.46
C ALA A 633 50.74 32.75 40.00
N THR A 634 51.93 32.98 40.53
CA THR A 634 52.46 34.23 41.09
C THR A 634 52.31 35.40 40.10
N PRO A 635 52.00 36.63 40.55
CA PRO A 635 51.85 37.76 39.65
C PRO A 635 53.23 38.35 39.31
N ALA A 636 53.80 37.95 38.18
CA ALA A 636 54.84 38.72 37.53
C ALA A 636 54.66 38.65 36.00
N THR A 637 54.55 39.85 35.41
CA THR A 637 54.66 40.14 33.96
C THR A 637 53.52 39.67 33.04
N ALA A 638 52.38 40.35 33.11
CA ALA A 638 51.53 40.65 31.95
C ALA A 638 50.68 41.90 32.22
N ARG A 639 51.33 43.07 32.26
CA ARG A 639 50.67 44.38 32.13
C ARG A 639 50.64 44.74 30.65
N ALA A 640 49.47 44.63 30.01
CA ALA A 640 49.02 45.52 28.95
C ALA A 640 47.55 45.21 28.62
N GLY A 641 46.63 46.16 28.84
CA GLY A 641 45.36 46.19 28.10
C GLY A 641 44.02 46.21 28.86
N ARG A 642 43.95 46.44 30.17
CA ARG A 642 42.66 46.75 30.83
C ARG A 642 42.77 47.98 31.73
N GLN A 643 42.16 49.08 31.33
CA GLN A 643 41.94 50.24 32.20
C GLN A 643 41.01 49.83 33.35
N PRO A 644 41.30 50.21 34.61
CA PRO A 644 40.36 50.04 35.70
C PRO A 644 39.14 50.95 35.49
N LEU A 645 37.93 50.43 35.73
CA LEU A 645 36.70 51.23 35.68
C LEU A 645 36.81 52.45 36.60
N ASP A 646 36.61 53.63 36.02
CA ASP A 646 36.60 54.91 36.73
C ASP A 646 35.41 54.96 37.70
N ARG A 647 35.71 54.91 39.00
CA ARG A 647 34.71 54.90 40.06
C ARG A 647 33.95 56.22 40.15
N ASP A 648 34.49 57.32 39.62
CA ASP A 648 33.83 58.62 39.58
C ASP A 648 32.87 58.73 38.38
N ALA A 649 33.15 58.04 37.27
CA ALA A 649 32.20 57.86 36.17
C ALA A 649 30.99 57.01 36.58
N LEU A 650 31.22 55.96 37.38
CA LEU A 650 30.17 55.10 37.93
C LEU A 650 29.28 55.82 38.95
N ARG A 651 29.86 56.75 39.73
CA ARG A 651 29.09 57.64 40.62
C ARG A 651 28.26 58.65 39.84
N ARG A 652 28.80 59.25 38.77
CA ARG A 652 28.03 60.15 37.88
C ARG A 652 26.85 59.44 37.22
N LYS A 653 27.07 58.26 36.65
CA LYS A 653 25.99 57.45 36.04
C LYS A 653 24.92 57.07 37.06
N ARG A 654 25.28 56.73 38.30
CA ARG A 654 24.30 56.46 39.36
C ARG A 654 23.52 57.71 39.81
N ALA A 655 24.18 58.86 39.89
CA ALA A 655 23.50 60.13 40.18
C ALA A 655 22.51 60.51 39.06
N GLU A 656 22.91 60.36 37.79
CA GLU A 656 22.02 60.55 36.64
C GLU A 656 20.81 59.60 36.68
N THR A 657 21.00 58.34 37.09
CA THR A 657 19.89 57.38 37.21
C THR A 657 18.94 57.72 38.36
N GLN A 658 19.48 58.32 39.44
CA GLN A 658 18.70 58.72 40.61
C GLN A 658 17.92 60.02 40.37
N ASP A 659 18.48 60.95 39.59
CA ASP A 659 17.79 62.16 39.16
C ASP A 659 16.63 61.84 38.20
N VAL A 660 16.85 60.94 37.22
CA VAL A 660 15.77 60.46 36.31
C VAL A 660 14.67 59.73 37.08
N ALA A 661 15.02 58.91 38.08
CA ALA A 661 14.03 58.27 38.95
C ALA A 661 13.22 59.29 39.78
N SER A 662 13.84 60.40 40.19
CA SER A 662 13.15 61.48 40.91
C SER A 662 12.21 62.30 40.02
N GLU A 663 12.60 62.53 38.75
CA GLU A 663 11.80 63.22 37.75
C GLU A 663 10.55 62.40 37.36
N LEU A 664 10.73 61.09 37.17
CA LEU A 664 9.63 60.15 36.90
C LEU A 664 8.69 60.02 38.11
N SER A 665 9.21 59.99 39.34
CA SER A 665 8.38 60.00 40.55
C SER A 665 7.56 61.28 40.69
N ARG A 666 8.02 62.40 40.11
CA ARG A 666 7.31 63.68 40.13
C ARG A 666 6.16 63.75 39.11
N ILE A 667 6.27 63.01 38.01
CA ILE A 667 5.24 62.90 36.97
C ILE A 667 4.06 62.03 37.42
N PHE A 668 4.32 61.00 38.24
CA PHE A 668 3.32 59.99 38.62
C PHE A 668 2.65 60.20 39.99
N THR A 669 2.84 61.35 40.66
CA THR A 669 2.17 61.62 41.94
C THR A 669 1.19 62.80 41.83
N PRO A 670 -0.14 62.61 41.96
CA PRO A 670 -1.12 63.69 41.79
C PRO A 670 -1.10 64.65 42.98
N ALA A 671 -0.94 65.95 42.70
CA ALA A 671 -0.98 67.02 43.69
C ALA A 671 -2.41 67.22 44.24
N ARG A 672 -2.54 67.19 45.58
CA ARG A 672 -3.73 67.61 46.33
C ARG A 672 -3.38 68.85 47.15
N ASP A 673 -4.12 69.95 46.95
CA ASP A 673 -5.04 70.53 47.94
C ASP A 673 -5.34 72.02 47.74
N SER A 674 -6.61 72.41 47.89
CA SER A 674 -7.00 73.59 48.69
C SER A 674 -8.51 73.64 49.04
N LEU A 675 -8.79 73.41 50.34
CA LEU A 675 -9.62 74.21 51.27
C LEU A 675 -11.18 74.16 51.27
N ALA A 676 -11.74 73.29 52.15
CA ALA A 676 -12.53 73.52 53.40
C ALA A 676 -13.71 74.56 53.52
N PRO A 677 -14.56 74.57 54.60
CA PRO A 677 -15.34 73.51 55.31
C PRO A 677 -16.77 73.96 55.79
N ALA A 678 -17.53 73.07 56.48
CA ALA A 678 -18.69 73.24 57.43
C ALA A 678 -19.96 72.44 57.03
N GLN A 679 -20.74 71.76 57.88
CA GLN A 679 -20.86 71.62 59.35
C GLN A 679 -21.67 70.34 59.73
N ALA A 680 -21.63 69.97 61.01
CA ALA A 680 -21.94 68.66 61.60
C ALA A 680 -23.38 68.44 62.15
N LYS A 681 -23.74 67.15 62.36
CA LYS A 681 -24.41 66.53 63.54
C LYS A 681 -24.66 65.02 63.24
N GLY A 682 -24.03 64.06 63.95
CA GLY A 682 -24.56 63.30 65.10
C GLY A 682 -25.51 62.17 64.63
N VAL A 683 -25.49 60.88 65.02
CA VAL A 683 -25.06 60.11 66.20
C VAL A 683 -25.09 58.60 65.81
N THR A 684 -24.18 57.77 66.35
CA THR A 684 -24.13 56.27 66.33
C THR A 684 -25.22 55.63 67.22
N PRO A 685 -25.44 54.28 67.34
CA PRO A 685 -24.76 53.10 66.76
C PRO A 685 -25.73 52.01 66.22
N ALA A 686 -25.20 50.89 65.70
CA ALA A 686 -25.62 49.49 65.98
C ALA A 686 -25.42 48.54 64.79
N GLN A 687 -24.90 47.35 65.09
CA GLN A 687 -24.93 46.13 64.28
C GLN A 687 -26.26 45.41 64.53
N ASP A 688 -26.93 44.93 63.47
CA ASP A 688 -27.38 43.53 63.27
C ASP A 688 -28.46 43.44 62.16
N ASN A 689 -28.31 42.37 61.36
CA ASN A 689 -29.25 41.65 60.48
C ASN A 689 -30.60 42.29 60.08
N ASP A 690 -30.86 42.43 58.78
CA ASP A 690 -31.68 41.49 57.98
C ASP A 690 -31.94 42.02 56.54
N SER A 691 -31.94 41.09 55.59
CA SER A 691 -32.67 40.99 54.32
C SER A 691 -33.32 42.23 53.62
N GLU A 692 -33.15 42.26 52.29
CA GLU A 692 -34.02 42.87 51.24
C GLU A 692 -33.69 44.30 50.68
N MET A 693 -33.05 44.29 49.48
CA MET A 693 -33.05 45.22 48.30
C MET A 693 -33.40 46.72 48.47
N PRO A 694 -32.60 47.70 47.91
CA PRO A 694 -32.80 48.09 46.49
C PRO A 694 -31.57 48.68 45.73
N ARG A 695 -31.73 48.75 44.39
CA ARG A 695 -30.92 49.51 43.42
C ARG A 695 -31.22 51.03 43.53
N THR A 696 -30.29 51.96 43.26
CA THR A 696 -30.04 52.65 41.96
C THR A 696 -29.26 53.95 42.28
N GLY A 697 -28.54 54.64 41.41
CA GLY A 697 -28.51 54.53 39.95
C GLY A 697 -27.49 55.47 39.28
N ARG A 698 -27.22 55.12 38.02
CA ARG A 698 -26.93 56.05 36.92
C ARG A 698 -28.26 56.70 36.47
N PRO A 699 -28.23 57.90 35.86
CA PRO A 699 -29.46 58.63 35.50
C PRO A 699 -30.29 57.87 34.44
N PRO A 700 -31.62 57.97 34.47
CA PRO A 700 -32.51 57.30 33.54
C PRO A 700 -32.50 57.97 32.16
N LEU A 701 -32.47 57.14 31.12
CA LEU A 701 -32.70 57.54 29.71
C LEU A 701 -34.18 57.93 29.53
N ASP A 702 -34.41 59.04 28.83
CA ASP A 702 -35.75 59.59 28.59
C ASP A 702 -36.58 58.63 27.71
N PRO A 703 -37.69 58.05 28.21
CA PRO A 703 -38.49 57.07 27.48
C PRO A 703 -39.17 57.66 26.23
N ALA A 704 -39.33 59.00 26.16
CA ALA A 704 -39.87 59.66 24.97
C ALA A 704 -38.90 59.58 23.77
N VAL A 705 -37.59 59.61 24.01
CA VAL A 705 -36.54 59.53 22.98
C VAL A 705 -36.44 58.12 22.42
N LEU A 706 -36.60 57.10 23.26
CA LEU A 706 -36.61 55.69 22.85
C LEU A 706 -37.87 55.32 22.04
N GLN A 707 -39.02 55.92 22.33
CA GLN A 707 -40.23 55.72 21.53
C GLN A 707 -40.15 56.44 20.18
N SER A 708 -39.57 57.65 20.13
CA SER A 708 -39.30 58.36 18.88
C SER A 708 -38.38 57.55 17.95
N LYS A 709 -37.26 57.04 18.46
CA LYS A 709 -36.31 56.21 17.68
C LYS A 709 -36.91 54.88 17.21
N ARG A 710 -37.79 54.26 18.00
CA ARG A 710 -38.48 53.02 17.59
C ARG A 710 -39.57 53.27 16.55
N ALA A 711 -40.24 54.43 16.59
CA ALA A 711 -41.20 54.82 15.56
C ALA A 711 -40.51 55.14 14.23
N GLU A 712 -39.34 55.79 14.25
CA GLU A 712 -38.49 56.00 13.06
C GLU A 712 -38.05 54.66 12.43
N SER A 713 -37.61 53.68 13.24
CA SER A 713 -37.23 52.35 12.72
C SER A 713 -38.41 51.51 12.21
N ALA A 714 -39.60 51.67 12.79
CA ALA A 714 -40.81 50.99 12.31
C ALA A 714 -41.29 51.55 10.96
N GLN A 715 -41.17 52.85 10.72
CA GLN A 715 -41.48 53.48 9.43
C GLN A 715 -40.52 53.00 8.32
N VAL A 716 -39.23 52.82 8.61
CA VAL A 716 -38.25 52.33 7.64
C VAL A 716 -38.48 50.86 7.27
N THR A 717 -38.95 50.05 8.23
CA THR A 717 -39.24 48.63 8.00
C THR A 717 -40.51 48.42 7.16
N GLY A 718 -41.53 49.28 7.32
CA GLY A 718 -42.75 49.24 6.51
C GLY A 718 -42.55 49.63 5.03
N VAL A 719 -41.65 50.58 4.76
CA VAL A 719 -41.31 50.97 3.37
C VAL A 719 -40.56 49.85 2.64
N LEU A 720 -39.78 49.03 3.36
CA LEU A 720 -39.07 47.89 2.78
C LEU A 720 -39.98 46.67 2.55
N SER A 721 -41.03 46.46 3.35
CA SER A 721 -42.00 45.38 3.11
C SER A 721 -42.91 45.65 1.90
N ASP A 722 -43.25 46.91 1.63
CA ASP A 722 -44.09 47.29 0.49
C ASP A 722 -43.36 47.22 -0.86
N ILE A 723 -42.02 47.25 -0.86
CA ILE A 723 -41.19 47.13 -2.09
C ILE A 723 -41.07 45.67 -2.57
N PHE A 724 -41.25 44.69 -1.68
CA PHE A 724 -40.99 43.28 -1.96
C PHE A 724 -42.24 42.38 -1.97
N SER A 725 -43.43 42.93 -2.22
CA SER A 725 -44.65 42.13 -2.29
C SER A 725 -45.64 42.57 -3.39
N ALA A 726 -45.51 41.92 -4.55
CA ALA A 726 -46.52 41.77 -5.62
C ALA A 726 -46.06 40.58 -6.50
N GLU A 727 -46.84 39.59 -6.95
CA GLU A 727 -48.24 39.18 -6.80
C GLU A 727 -48.32 37.67 -7.15
N GLU A 728 -48.94 36.91 -6.25
CA GLU A 728 -49.92 35.81 -6.39
C GLU A 728 -50.12 34.97 -7.69
N GLY A 729 -50.28 33.65 -7.48
CA GLY A 729 -51.13 32.78 -8.30
C GLY A 729 -50.85 31.26 -8.16
N PRO A 730 -51.72 30.44 -7.52
CA PRO A 730 -51.51 28.99 -7.37
C PRO A 730 -52.34 28.15 -8.37
N ALA A 731 -51.80 27.02 -8.86
CA ALA A 731 -52.59 26.01 -9.57
C ALA A 731 -52.07 24.58 -9.35
N THR A 732 -53.04 23.69 -9.19
CA THR A 732 -53.03 22.28 -8.77
C THR A 732 -52.89 21.27 -9.93
N GLY A 733 -52.30 20.09 -9.68
CA GLY A 733 -52.74 18.80 -10.27
C GLY A 733 -51.94 18.18 -11.45
N THR A 734 -51.49 16.93 -11.27
CA THR A 734 -50.99 15.89 -12.22
C THR A 734 -52.10 15.44 -13.23
N PRO A 735 -51.90 14.69 -14.36
CA PRO A 735 -50.72 13.93 -14.88
C PRO A 735 -50.44 13.98 -16.42
N ALA A 736 -49.37 13.29 -16.87
CA ALA A 736 -48.81 13.16 -18.25
C ALA A 736 -49.77 12.55 -19.32
N PRO A 737 -49.51 12.59 -20.67
CA PRO A 737 -48.51 11.72 -21.34
C PRO A 737 -47.94 12.12 -22.75
N VAL A 738 -47.03 11.27 -23.27
CA VAL A 738 -46.68 10.93 -24.69
C VAL A 738 -45.52 11.65 -25.42
N LEU A 739 -44.37 10.96 -25.40
CA LEU A 739 -43.47 10.49 -26.50
C LEU A 739 -43.32 11.29 -27.81
N GLU A 740 -42.06 11.61 -28.15
CA GLU A 740 -41.40 11.28 -29.43
C GLU A 740 -39.86 11.16 -29.23
N ASP A 741 -39.29 10.06 -29.73
CA ASP A 741 -37.87 9.58 -29.70
C ASP A 741 -37.18 9.96 -31.04
N PRO A 742 -35.89 9.69 -31.39
CA PRO A 742 -34.67 9.32 -30.65
C PRO A 742 -33.39 10.11 -31.06
N ARG A 743 -32.29 9.90 -30.30
CA ARG A 743 -30.86 9.99 -30.74
C ARG A 743 -30.35 11.32 -31.32
N ALA A 744 -29.66 12.11 -30.49
CA ALA A 744 -28.44 12.82 -30.91
C ALA A 744 -27.67 13.34 -29.68
N LEU A 745 -26.36 13.10 -29.66
CA LEU A 745 -25.33 13.84 -28.92
C LEU A 745 -25.18 13.56 -27.42
N SER A 746 -24.72 12.36 -27.06
CA SER A 746 -23.78 12.18 -25.94
C SER A 746 -22.41 11.83 -26.50
N GLY A 747 -21.65 12.86 -26.84
CA GLY A 747 -20.23 12.77 -27.14
C GLY A 747 -19.50 13.71 -26.20
N THR A 748 -18.75 13.15 -25.25
CA THR A 748 -17.57 13.83 -24.70
C THR A 748 -16.54 13.95 -25.82
N PRO A 749 -15.89 15.10 -25.97
CA PRO A 749 -14.46 15.11 -25.66
C PRO A 749 -13.95 16.40 -24.99
N ASP A 750 -13.01 16.19 -24.08
CA ASP A 750 -11.76 16.90 -23.82
C ASP A 750 -11.59 18.42 -24.04
N ALA A 751 -10.96 19.00 -23.02
CA ALA A 751 -9.96 20.08 -23.04
C ALA A 751 -10.27 21.33 -23.89
N ASP A 752 -10.56 22.44 -23.19
CA ASP A 752 -9.83 23.72 -23.30
C ASP A 752 -10.58 24.83 -22.55
N HIS A 753 -10.25 25.03 -21.28
CA HIS A 753 -10.32 26.35 -20.65
C HIS A 753 -9.10 26.55 -19.74
N ALA A 754 -7.96 26.77 -20.40
CA ALA A 754 -6.98 27.70 -19.88
C ALA A 754 -7.63 29.10 -19.82
N GLY A 755 -7.43 29.81 -18.72
CA GLY A 755 -7.64 31.27 -18.66
C GLY A 755 -8.66 31.81 -17.67
N TYR A 756 -8.61 31.42 -16.40
CA TYR A 756 -8.77 32.38 -15.29
C TYR A 756 -8.10 31.82 -14.04
N VAL A 757 -6.78 31.97 -13.95
CA VAL A 757 -6.12 31.92 -12.64
C VAL A 757 -6.60 33.19 -11.94
N ALA A 758 -7.56 33.07 -11.02
CA ALA A 758 -7.65 34.09 -9.99
C ALA A 758 -6.29 34.05 -9.29
N ASP A 759 -5.54 35.14 -9.38
CA ASP A 759 -4.31 35.35 -8.64
C ASP A 759 -4.66 35.33 -7.15
N VAL A 760 -4.73 34.13 -6.57
CA VAL A 760 -4.95 33.93 -5.14
C VAL A 760 -3.59 34.16 -4.52
N GLY A 761 -3.38 35.39 -4.04
CA GLY A 761 -2.18 35.77 -3.33
C GLY A 761 -2.07 35.10 -1.96
N LEU A 762 -1.01 35.46 -1.23
CA LEU A 762 -0.74 35.08 0.17
C LEU A 762 -2.04 34.94 0.99
N GLY A 763 -2.31 33.76 1.53
CA GLY A 763 -3.43 33.53 2.45
C GLY A 763 -4.84 33.70 1.88
N GLY A 764 -5.04 33.57 0.56
CA GLY A 764 -6.38 33.72 -0.04
C GLY A 764 -6.72 35.15 -0.44
N LEU A 765 -5.81 36.11 -0.23
CA LEU A 765 -6.02 37.52 -0.58
C LEU A 765 -6.11 37.72 -2.09
N ASP A 766 -7.08 38.51 -2.53
CA ASP A 766 -7.18 38.94 -3.92
C ASP A 766 -6.11 39.98 -4.29
N ALA A 767 -5.99 40.26 -5.59
CA ALA A 767 -5.00 41.19 -6.13
C ALA A 767 -5.11 42.62 -5.56
N ALA A 768 -6.32 43.07 -5.18
CA ALA A 768 -6.52 44.42 -4.65
C ALA A 768 -6.00 44.52 -3.22
N HIS A 769 -6.33 43.56 -2.36
CA HIS A 769 -5.81 43.48 -0.98
C HIS A 769 -4.30 43.25 -0.97
N MET A 770 -3.78 42.46 -1.90
CA MET A 770 -2.33 42.23 -2.06
C MET A 770 -1.59 43.50 -2.47
N THR A 771 -2.18 44.32 -3.33
CA THR A 771 -1.58 45.60 -3.77
C THR A 771 -1.54 46.60 -2.63
N LEU A 772 -2.60 46.66 -1.82
CA LEU A 772 -2.65 47.49 -0.62
C LEU A 772 -1.58 47.06 0.40
N LEU A 773 -1.47 45.75 0.71
CA LEU A 773 -0.47 45.20 1.63
C LEU A 773 0.97 45.51 1.17
N LYS A 774 1.27 45.31 -0.13
CA LYS A 774 2.59 45.64 -0.71
C LYS A 774 2.91 47.13 -0.63
N ALA A 775 1.92 47.99 -0.87
CA ALA A 775 2.11 49.43 -0.79
C ALA A 775 2.41 49.87 0.65
N VAL A 776 1.71 49.33 1.65
CA VAL A 776 1.99 49.62 3.06
C VAL A 776 3.38 49.09 3.46
N ALA A 777 3.71 47.85 3.08
CA ALA A 777 5.01 47.23 3.38
C ALA A 777 6.21 47.94 2.72
N ALA A 778 5.99 48.67 1.61
CA ALA A 778 7.05 49.46 0.96
C ALA A 778 7.41 50.75 1.73
N HIS A 779 6.56 51.20 2.66
CA HIS A 779 6.79 52.44 3.43
C HIS A 779 7.36 52.13 4.81
N ALA A 780 8.69 52.25 4.95
CA ALA A 780 9.40 51.94 6.19
C ALA A 780 8.99 52.78 7.42
N GLN A 781 8.29 53.91 7.22
CA GLN A 781 7.79 54.78 8.30
C GLN A 781 6.26 54.71 8.48
N GLY A 782 5.60 53.72 7.84
CA GLY A 782 4.15 53.64 7.76
C GLY A 782 3.56 54.54 6.66
N LEU A 783 2.41 54.14 6.13
CA LEU A 783 1.68 54.91 5.13
C LEU A 783 0.72 55.89 5.84
N PRO A 784 0.78 57.21 5.57
CA PRO A 784 -0.16 58.17 6.18
C PRO A 784 -1.61 57.78 5.95
N MET A 785 -2.46 57.89 6.98
CA MET A 785 -3.83 57.38 6.91
C MET A 785 -4.65 58.01 5.76
N GLY A 786 -4.41 59.28 5.42
CA GLY A 786 -5.04 59.93 4.26
C GLY A 786 -4.61 59.35 2.90
N GLU A 787 -3.36 58.91 2.79
CA GLU A 787 -2.84 58.23 1.61
C GLU A 787 -3.33 56.78 1.54
N ALA A 788 -3.40 56.09 2.68
CA ALA A 788 -3.99 54.76 2.78
C ALA A 788 -5.47 54.76 2.35
N HIS A 789 -6.25 55.77 2.76
CA HIS A 789 -7.64 55.94 2.32
C HIS A 789 -7.76 56.19 0.81
N SER A 790 -6.86 57.04 0.27
CA SER A 790 -6.84 57.35 -1.16
C SER A 790 -6.50 56.09 -1.99
N LEU A 791 -5.48 55.34 -1.56
CA LEU A 791 -5.05 54.10 -2.20
C LEU A 791 -6.11 52.99 -2.11
N ALA A 792 -6.75 52.82 -0.94
CA ALA A 792 -7.86 51.88 -0.80
C ALA A 792 -9.03 52.25 -1.72
N SER A 793 -9.38 53.55 -1.83
CA SER A 793 -10.43 54.02 -2.74
C SER A 793 -10.07 53.78 -4.22
N GLU A 794 -8.81 53.96 -4.61
CA GLU A 794 -8.33 53.66 -5.97
C GLU A 794 -8.46 52.17 -6.30
N LEU A 795 -8.20 51.32 -5.31
CA LEU A 795 -8.36 49.86 -5.39
C LEU A 795 -9.82 49.39 -5.20
N ARG A 796 -10.78 50.34 -5.07
CA ARG A 796 -12.21 50.08 -4.80
C ARG A 796 -12.48 49.32 -3.50
N LEU A 797 -11.63 49.49 -2.50
CA LEU A 797 -11.74 48.91 -1.18
C LEU A 797 -12.15 49.97 -0.15
N LEU A 798 -12.91 49.56 0.87
CA LEU A 798 -13.08 50.37 2.08
C LEU A 798 -11.91 50.07 3.00
N LEU A 799 -11.12 51.09 3.38
CA LEU A 799 -9.86 50.88 4.10
C LEU A 799 -10.02 50.04 5.37
N ALA A 800 -11.01 50.33 6.20
CA ALA A 800 -11.25 49.55 7.43
C ALA A 800 -11.52 48.07 7.14
N GLY A 801 -12.40 47.77 6.18
CA GLY A 801 -12.70 46.40 5.78
C GLY A 801 -11.51 45.70 5.11
N ALA A 802 -10.68 46.44 4.36
CA ALA A 802 -9.48 45.91 3.74
C ALA A 802 -8.40 45.55 4.78
N ILE A 803 -8.24 46.37 5.82
CA ILE A 803 -7.37 46.07 6.97
C ILE A 803 -7.86 44.80 7.67
N ASP A 804 -9.17 44.69 7.93
CA ASP A 804 -9.76 43.51 8.56
C ASP A 804 -9.52 42.24 7.72
N THR A 805 -9.78 42.27 6.41
CA THR A 805 -9.55 41.11 5.51
C THR A 805 -8.09 40.72 5.41
N ILE A 806 -7.16 41.70 5.35
CA ILE A 806 -5.72 41.44 5.31
C ILE A 806 -5.23 40.84 6.64
N ASN A 807 -5.70 41.38 7.77
CA ASN A 807 -5.36 40.86 9.09
C ASN A 807 -6.00 39.50 9.35
N GLU A 808 -7.21 39.24 8.88
CA GLU A 808 -7.87 37.92 8.96
C GLU A 808 -7.05 36.85 8.23
N ALA A 809 -6.59 37.14 7.00
CA ALA A 809 -5.69 36.25 6.27
C ALA A 809 -4.33 36.05 6.97
N ALA A 810 -3.79 37.10 7.59
CA ALA A 810 -2.58 37.00 8.41
C ALA A 810 -2.80 36.14 9.66
N PHE A 811 -3.95 36.28 10.33
CA PHE A 811 -4.34 35.47 11.47
C PHE A 811 -4.49 33.99 11.10
N GLU A 812 -5.07 33.67 9.94
CA GLU A 812 -5.19 32.28 9.49
C GLU A 812 -3.84 31.60 9.27
N LEU A 813 -2.84 32.36 8.78
CA LEU A 813 -1.51 31.84 8.46
C LEU A 813 -0.51 31.90 9.62
N THR A 814 -0.58 32.93 10.46
CA THR A 814 0.47 33.27 11.45
C THR A 814 -0.07 33.51 12.86
N ASP A 815 -1.39 33.51 13.05
CA ASP A 815 -2.10 33.80 14.32
C ASP A 815 -1.78 35.20 14.90
N ALA A 816 -1.35 36.14 14.06
CA ALA A 816 -1.09 37.54 14.37
C ALA A 816 -1.54 38.48 13.23
N PRO A 817 -1.90 39.74 13.51
CA PRO A 817 -2.20 40.72 12.47
C PRO A 817 -0.91 41.18 11.78
N VAL A 818 -0.99 41.47 10.48
CA VAL A 818 0.14 41.99 9.70
C VAL A 818 0.13 43.52 9.58
N LEU A 819 -1.03 44.16 9.74
CA LEU A 819 -1.23 45.61 9.68
C LEU A 819 -1.68 46.16 11.03
N GLU A 820 -1.02 47.23 11.48
CA GLU A 820 -1.37 47.98 12.70
C GLU A 820 -1.49 49.48 12.41
N GLU A 821 -2.43 50.15 13.09
CA GLU A 821 -2.57 51.61 13.07
C GLU A 821 -1.81 52.22 14.25
N ASP A 822 -0.80 53.04 13.97
CA ASP A 822 -0.03 53.76 14.99
C ASP A 822 0.11 55.24 14.59
N GLY A 823 -0.18 56.16 15.50
CA GLY A 823 0.08 57.59 15.31
C GLY A 823 -0.53 58.25 14.06
N GLY A 824 -1.59 57.69 13.46
CA GLY A 824 -2.20 58.18 12.22
C GLY A 824 -1.51 57.71 10.94
N VAL A 825 -0.67 56.67 11.03
CA VAL A 825 -0.10 55.93 9.90
C VAL A 825 -0.49 54.45 10.00
N LEU A 826 -0.55 53.76 8.86
CA LEU A 826 -0.76 52.32 8.76
C LEU A 826 0.60 51.64 8.52
N VAL A 827 0.99 50.71 9.39
CA VAL A 827 2.31 50.04 9.37
C VAL A 827 2.13 48.54 9.12
N ALA A 828 3.02 47.94 8.33
CA ALA A 828 3.08 46.50 8.15
C ALA A 828 4.22 45.89 8.99
N ASP A 829 3.92 44.84 9.77
CA ASP A 829 4.94 44.08 10.48
C ASP A 829 5.72 43.20 9.49
N SER A 830 7.01 43.52 9.32
CA SER A 830 7.88 42.79 8.39
C SER A 830 8.16 41.34 8.81
N GLU A 831 8.15 41.02 10.12
CA GLU A 831 8.35 39.65 10.59
C GLU A 831 7.14 38.78 10.22
N ILE A 832 5.93 39.29 10.45
CA ILE A 832 4.66 38.61 10.10
C ILE A 832 4.50 38.49 8.59
N LEU A 833 4.83 39.54 7.84
CA LEU A 833 4.75 39.53 6.39
C LEU A 833 5.69 38.48 5.75
N GLU A 834 6.89 38.29 6.30
CA GLU A 834 7.79 37.23 5.86
C GLU A 834 7.31 35.84 6.30
N GLU A 835 6.72 35.71 7.50
CA GLU A 835 6.10 34.45 7.96
C GLU A 835 4.92 34.02 7.07
N MET A 836 4.10 34.97 6.60
CA MET A 836 3.03 34.68 5.65
C MET A 836 3.55 34.20 4.29
N LYS A 837 4.80 34.51 3.91
CA LYS A 837 5.40 34.10 2.63
C LYS A 837 5.99 32.68 2.64
N GLY A 838 6.17 32.09 3.82
CA GLY A 838 6.83 30.80 4.03
C GLY A 838 8.30 30.96 4.33
#